data_AF-A0A151I9Y3-F1
#
_entry.id   AF-A0A151I9Y3-F1
#
_cell.length_a   1.000
_cell.length_b   1.000
_cell.length_c   1.000
_cell.angle_alpha   90.00
_cell.angle_beta   90.00
_cell.angle_gamma   90.00
#
_symmetry.space_group_name_H-M   'P 1'
#
loop_
_entity.id
_entity.type
_entity.pdbx_description
1 polymer ?
#
loop_
_entity_poly.entity_id
_entity_poly.type
_entity_poly.pdbx_seq_one_letter_code
_entity_poly.pdbx_strand_id
1 'polypeptide(L)'
;MELDLIQQAAQLNIREEYVAWEQRCDEFIESLEEQSRIKCPRLSIGNRQAVIASIARLESIKDSVRGRFVYVGAGYGLRWREIETAFESRILTGAGINSNHIDPRRFLEDASEIVLERIQCVLQRYDSIKINTVFNGEFVAGDKRANKSIATRNYEIHRCTDQREWSKHVNLLYVEDDIAGHFVLIKDLSRLVSSQISKKEHKKYFCDSSSSKLELHSTDCGKLNDCAIRLPSEDDKWLKFKNHCRKERVPFVVYADLECALEKMDEDPTSSMYQHHQVFSIAYYIHCSYDDSLSSYRFRRDNNCISWFADELKNLAHSVQSVISTNVRLMDYAHAVNVWQRFSIQTLGEYSDLYLKTDVLLLADVFENFRDSCIASYGLDPAYYYTLPGFTWDAMLKHTGVKFELLTDIDMVMFVERGIRGGLSKCSNRYARANNKYMSSYDSSKPSSYLIGWAMCQPLPYADFRWVDDVQNFDFSTIPLDSPTGYILEVDIEYPQHLHDAHTDLPFCPTREKPPGKRDDKLLATLCDKQRYVIHYRNLQQCTRHGLRIAKIHRILQFTQSPWLRDYIELNTKFRTLAKNDFEKNLYKLMNNAVFGKTMENVRDRVDVKLVTKWEGRYGAEAMIAKPNFHSRSVFSENLVAIELRKLEGKFDKPIYVGMCILDISKTCLYEFHHEYMAPLFHDKCKIMYTDTDSLIYHVECDDVYEIIKRDIDRFDTSDYSIDNPYSIPLANKKVPGLMKDENNGAIMTEFVGLRAKMYALRVQGKKDTKKAKGVKSNVVARSITFDDYTKCMNDVIEMTRRQSCIRSKLHEVYTISETKIALSPYDDKRYIVSGSTDTLPWGHYRCK
;
A
#
# COMPACT_ATOMS: atom_id res chain seq x y z
N MET A 1 -24.72 -46.84 -37.56
CA MET A 1 -25.37 -45.73 -36.84
C MET A 1 -25.25 -44.42 -37.60
N GLU A 2 -24.24 -43.56 -37.41
CA GLU A 2 -24.25 -42.19 -38.01
C GLU A 2 -24.55 -42.16 -39.52
N LEU A 3 -23.71 -42.81 -40.34
CA LEU A 3 -23.89 -42.87 -41.80
C LEU A 3 -25.22 -43.51 -42.25
N ASP A 4 -25.76 -44.41 -41.43
CA ASP A 4 -27.00 -45.15 -41.69
C ASP A 4 -28.23 -44.27 -41.41
N LEU A 5 -28.25 -43.54 -40.28
CA LEU A 5 -29.25 -42.51 -39.98
C LEU A 5 -29.24 -41.38 -41.03
N ILE A 6 -28.05 -41.00 -41.51
CA ILE A 6 -27.88 -40.01 -42.60
C ILE A 6 -28.46 -40.51 -43.93
N GLN A 7 -28.32 -41.81 -44.24
CA GLN A 7 -28.90 -42.39 -45.46
C GLN A 7 -30.43 -42.57 -45.34
N GLN A 8 -30.93 -43.01 -44.18
CA GLN A 8 -32.36 -43.11 -43.91
C GLN A 8 -33.06 -41.75 -44.03
N ALA A 9 -32.43 -40.65 -43.61
CA ALA A 9 -32.95 -39.28 -43.73
C ALA A 9 -33.32 -38.83 -45.18
N ALA A 10 -32.76 -39.49 -46.19
CA ALA A 10 -33.09 -39.25 -47.59
C ALA A 10 -34.28 -40.10 -48.11
N GLN A 11 -34.73 -41.09 -47.34
CA GLN A 11 -35.74 -42.09 -47.73
C GLN A 11 -37.05 -42.00 -46.94
N LEU A 12 -37.13 -41.18 -45.90
CA LEU A 12 -38.35 -40.93 -45.12
C LEU A 12 -39.42 -40.29 -46.02
N ASN A 13 -40.59 -40.91 -46.12
CA ASN A 13 -41.71 -40.42 -46.92
C ASN A 13 -43.00 -40.20 -46.11
N ILE A 14 -43.17 -40.86 -44.95
CA ILE A 14 -44.34 -40.66 -44.08
C ILE A 14 -43.95 -40.21 -42.66
N ARG A 15 -44.91 -39.56 -41.98
CA ARG A 15 -44.68 -38.94 -40.66
C ARG A 15 -44.36 -39.95 -39.56
N GLU A 16 -44.87 -41.17 -39.65
CA GLU A 16 -44.58 -42.25 -38.70
C GLU A 16 -43.11 -42.72 -38.81
N GLU A 17 -42.59 -42.91 -40.02
CA GLU A 17 -41.16 -43.18 -40.26
C GLU A 17 -40.29 -42.05 -39.70
N TYR A 18 -40.69 -40.79 -39.95
CA TYR A 18 -39.99 -39.61 -39.45
C TYR A 18 -39.87 -39.61 -37.93
N VAL A 19 -40.96 -39.84 -37.19
CA VAL A 19 -40.92 -39.88 -35.71
C VAL A 19 -40.05 -41.04 -35.22
N ALA A 20 -40.19 -42.22 -35.83
CA ALA A 20 -39.37 -43.39 -35.49
C ALA A 20 -37.90 -43.26 -35.90
N TRP A 21 -37.54 -42.29 -36.75
CA TRP A 21 -36.17 -41.92 -37.09
C TRP A 21 -35.64 -40.81 -36.19
N GLU A 22 -36.45 -39.78 -35.88
CA GLU A 22 -36.09 -38.69 -34.96
C GLU A 22 -35.72 -39.25 -33.58
N GLN A 23 -36.53 -40.17 -33.04
CA GLN A 23 -36.24 -40.86 -31.78
C GLN A 23 -34.92 -41.66 -31.84
N ARG A 24 -34.64 -42.38 -32.93
CA ARG A 24 -33.36 -43.12 -33.09
C ARG A 24 -32.15 -42.20 -33.26
N CYS A 25 -32.34 -40.99 -33.77
CA CYS A 25 -31.31 -39.96 -33.74
C CYS A 25 -31.08 -39.44 -32.32
N ASP A 26 -32.12 -39.22 -31.52
CA ASP A 26 -31.99 -38.78 -30.13
C ASP A 26 -31.32 -39.83 -29.24
N GLU A 27 -31.73 -41.11 -29.32
CA GLU A 27 -31.10 -42.24 -28.63
C GLU A 27 -29.59 -42.37 -28.97
N PHE A 28 -29.22 -42.09 -30.24
CA PHE A 28 -27.81 -42.10 -30.64
C PHE A 28 -27.05 -40.82 -30.22
N ILE A 29 -27.70 -39.65 -30.20
CA ILE A 29 -27.11 -38.42 -29.66
C ILE A 29 -26.83 -38.57 -28.16
N GLU A 30 -27.77 -39.12 -27.38
CA GLU A 30 -27.59 -39.43 -25.96
C GLU A 30 -26.41 -40.41 -25.75
N SER A 31 -26.33 -41.46 -26.57
CA SER A 31 -25.19 -42.38 -26.56
C SER A 31 -23.84 -41.71 -26.89
N LEU A 32 -23.82 -40.74 -27.80
CA LEU A 32 -22.61 -39.96 -28.14
C LEU A 32 -22.24 -38.97 -27.02
N GLU A 33 -23.23 -38.37 -26.36
CA GLU A 33 -23.00 -37.50 -25.20
C GLU A 33 -22.47 -38.31 -24.00
N GLU A 34 -23.02 -39.49 -23.70
CA GLU A 34 -22.51 -40.39 -22.66
C GLU A 34 -21.09 -40.90 -22.97
N GLN A 35 -20.79 -41.24 -24.23
CA GLN A 35 -19.42 -41.52 -24.69
C GLN A 35 -18.46 -40.33 -24.48
N SER A 36 -18.97 -39.09 -24.41
CA SER A 36 -18.17 -37.91 -24.06
C SER A 36 -17.96 -37.74 -22.54
N ARG A 37 -18.87 -38.29 -21.72
CA ARG A 37 -18.85 -38.24 -20.25
C ARG A 37 -17.91 -39.30 -19.63
N ILE A 38 -17.84 -40.50 -20.23
CA ILE A 38 -17.05 -41.64 -19.71
C ILE A 38 -15.54 -41.33 -19.66
N LYS A 39 -14.92 -41.49 -18.48
CA LYS A 39 -13.50 -41.15 -18.23
C LYS A 39 -12.48 -42.22 -18.69
N CYS A 40 -12.89 -43.46 -18.95
CA CYS A 40 -12.03 -44.57 -19.37
C CYS A 40 -12.69 -45.42 -20.48
N PRO A 41 -12.00 -45.74 -21.59
CA PRO A 41 -10.65 -45.30 -21.96
C PRO A 41 -10.56 -43.80 -22.26
N ARG A 42 -9.36 -43.21 -22.14
CA ARG A 42 -9.15 -41.79 -22.43
C ARG A 42 -9.23 -41.52 -23.94
N LEU A 43 -10.40 -41.08 -24.42
CA LEU A 43 -10.58 -40.61 -25.80
C LEU A 43 -9.57 -39.49 -26.16
N SER A 44 -8.99 -39.60 -27.36
CA SER A 44 -8.07 -38.59 -27.90
C SER A 44 -8.78 -37.24 -28.14
N ILE A 45 -8.01 -36.15 -28.29
CA ILE A 45 -8.57 -34.83 -28.61
C ILE A 45 -9.31 -34.88 -29.96
N GLY A 46 -8.75 -35.56 -30.97
CA GLY A 46 -9.39 -35.73 -32.27
C GLY A 46 -10.68 -36.55 -32.21
N ASN A 47 -10.69 -37.66 -31.45
CA ASN A 47 -11.90 -38.48 -31.29
C ASN A 47 -13.02 -37.69 -30.58
N ARG A 48 -12.67 -36.85 -29.59
CA ARG A 48 -13.63 -35.96 -28.90
C ARG A 48 -14.17 -34.87 -29.82
N GLN A 49 -13.34 -34.29 -30.69
CA GLN A 49 -13.79 -33.36 -31.73
C GLN A 49 -14.71 -34.06 -32.74
N ALA A 50 -14.42 -35.31 -33.10
CA ALA A 50 -15.28 -36.10 -33.99
C ALA A 50 -16.67 -36.35 -33.38
N VAL A 51 -16.75 -36.77 -32.11
CA VAL A 51 -18.03 -36.97 -31.38
C VAL A 51 -18.87 -35.69 -31.34
N ILE A 52 -18.27 -34.55 -30.97
CA ILE A 52 -18.96 -33.25 -30.97
C ILE A 52 -19.47 -32.87 -32.38
N ALA A 53 -18.67 -33.14 -33.41
CA ALA A 53 -19.08 -32.89 -34.79
C ALA A 53 -20.17 -33.87 -35.29
N SER A 54 -20.21 -35.11 -34.80
CA SER A 54 -21.28 -36.08 -35.09
C SER A 54 -22.62 -35.64 -34.49
N ILE A 55 -22.63 -35.20 -33.22
CA ILE A 55 -23.84 -34.63 -32.58
C ILE A 55 -24.37 -33.44 -33.38
N ALA A 56 -23.49 -32.49 -33.75
CA ALA A 56 -23.87 -31.31 -34.53
C ALA A 56 -24.40 -31.65 -35.94
N ARG A 57 -23.86 -32.69 -36.60
CA ARG A 57 -24.37 -33.17 -37.90
C ARG A 57 -25.76 -33.81 -37.79
N LEU A 58 -25.98 -34.68 -36.80
CA LEU A 58 -27.27 -35.34 -36.59
C LEU A 58 -28.38 -34.32 -36.31
N GLU A 59 -28.10 -33.31 -35.48
CA GLU A 59 -29.04 -32.22 -35.19
C GLU A 59 -29.33 -31.34 -36.42
N SER A 60 -28.31 -30.97 -37.21
CA SER A 60 -28.50 -30.24 -38.48
C SER A 60 -29.41 -31.01 -39.45
N ILE A 61 -29.26 -32.34 -39.51
CA ILE A 61 -30.07 -33.20 -40.37
C ILE A 61 -31.48 -33.40 -39.80
N LYS A 62 -31.66 -33.52 -38.48
CA LYS A 62 -32.98 -33.48 -37.82
C LYS A 62 -33.73 -32.21 -38.20
N ASP A 63 -33.11 -31.03 -38.06
CA ASP A 63 -33.73 -29.76 -38.46
C ASP A 63 -34.11 -29.71 -39.96
N SER A 64 -33.22 -30.18 -40.83
CA SER A 64 -33.45 -30.23 -42.28
C SER A 64 -34.60 -31.15 -42.69
N VAL A 65 -34.72 -32.32 -42.04
CA VAL A 65 -35.80 -33.29 -42.29
C VAL A 65 -37.12 -32.84 -41.65
N ARG A 66 -37.08 -32.28 -40.43
CA ARG A 66 -38.26 -31.81 -39.68
C ARG A 66 -39.10 -30.81 -40.48
N GLY A 67 -38.46 -29.93 -41.26
CA GLY A 67 -39.13 -28.99 -42.16
C GLY A 67 -39.96 -29.65 -43.27
N ARG A 68 -39.83 -30.96 -43.53
CA ARG A 68 -40.65 -31.72 -44.47
C ARG A 68 -41.93 -32.30 -43.85
N PHE A 69 -41.96 -32.47 -42.52
CA PHE A 69 -43.02 -33.20 -41.81
C PHE A 69 -43.77 -32.38 -40.74
N VAL A 70 -43.24 -31.22 -40.35
CA VAL A 70 -43.83 -30.34 -39.32
C VAL A 70 -43.87 -28.90 -39.83
N TYR A 71 -45.07 -28.33 -39.96
CA TYR A 71 -45.26 -26.94 -40.37
C TYR A 71 -44.97 -26.00 -39.20
N VAL A 72 -43.74 -25.50 -39.12
CA VAL A 72 -43.28 -24.53 -38.09
C VAL A 72 -43.05 -23.16 -38.76
N GLY A 73 -43.44 -22.09 -38.07
CA GLY A 73 -43.22 -20.72 -38.55
C GLY A 73 -41.73 -20.39 -38.78
N ALA A 74 -41.47 -19.50 -39.75
CA ALA A 74 -40.11 -19.20 -40.19
C ALA A 74 -39.23 -18.63 -39.07
N GLY A 75 -38.00 -19.16 -38.91
CA GLY A 75 -37.09 -18.71 -37.85
C GLY A 75 -35.72 -19.38 -37.73
N TYR A 76 -35.18 -20.06 -38.77
CA TYR A 76 -33.88 -20.76 -38.66
C TYR A 76 -32.96 -20.63 -39.88
N GLY A 77 -31.72 -20.21 -39.62
CA GLY A 77 -30.56 -20.39 -40.49
C GLY A 77 -29.36 -20.97 -39.73
N LEU A 78 -29.20 -20.51 -38.48
CA LEU A 78 -28.16 -20.90 -37.53
C LEU A 78 -28.79 -21.14 -36.14
N ARG A 79 -28.34 -22.17 -35.40
CA ARG A 79 -28.77 -22.45 -34.01
C ARG A 79 -27.57 -22.71 -33.12
N TRP A 80 -27.58 -22.23 -31.87
CA TRP A 80 -26.62 -22.65 -30.85
C TRP A 80 -27.17 -23.86 -30.07
N ARG A 81 -26.40 -24.95 -29.99
CA ARG A 81 -26.64 -26.05 -29.04
C ARG A 81 -25.51 -26.07 -28.02
N GLU A 82 -25.86 -25.95 -26.74
CA GLU A 82 -24.94 -26.27 -25.65
C GLU A 82 -24.78 -27.79 -25.54
N ILE A 83 -23.58 -28.26 -25.23
CA ILE A 83 -23.26 -29.69 -25.15
C ILE A 83 -22.64 -29.95 -23.78
N GLU A 84 -23.34 -30.73 -22.95
CA GLU A 84 -22.82 -31.15 -21.65
C GLU A 84 -21.58 -32.03 -21.82
N THR A 85 -20.41 -31.51 -21.43
CA THR A 85 -19.14 -32.24 -21.51
C THR A 85 -18.52 -32.36 -20.13
N ALA A 86 -18.16 -33.58 -19.71
CA ALA A 86 -17.64 -33.89 -18.36
C ALA A 86 -16.17 -33.44 -18.12
N PHE A 87 -15.83 -32.19 -18.49
CA PHE A 87 -14.54 -31.58 -18.25
C PHE A 87 -14.60 -30.63 -17.05
N GLU A 88 -13.98 -31.02 -15.94
CA GLU A 88 -13.71 -30.18 -14.74
C GLU A 88 -12.93 -28.87 -15.01
N SER A 89 -12.56 -28.62 -16.27
CA SER A 89 -11.77 -27.48 -16.72
C SER A 89 -12.37 -26.72 -17.91
N ARG A 90 -13.63 -26.97 -18.27
CA ARG A 90 -14.39 -26.16 -19.25
C ARG A 90 -15.59 -25.51 -18.62
N ILE A 91 -15.71 -24.19 -18.77
CA ILE A 91 -16.84 -23.40 -18.29
C ILE A 91 -18.08 -23.63 -19.15
N LEU A 92 -17.90 -23.81 -20.46
CA LEU A 92 -18.96 -23.98 -21.45
C LEU A 92 -18.40 -24.76 -22.66
N THR A 93 -19.19 -25.67 -23.24
CA THR A 93 -18.97 -26.22 -24.58
C THR A 93 -20.28 -26.08 -25.37
N GLY A 94 -20.22 -25.62 -26.61
CA GLY A 94 -21.38 -25.55 -27.49
C GLY A 94 -20.98 -25.47 -28.96
N ALA A 95 -21.97 -25.66 -29.84
CA ALA A 95 -21.81 -25.68 -31.29
C ALA A 95 -22.80 -24.74 -31.96
N GLY A 96 -22.30 -23.94 -32.91
CA GLY A 96 -23.12 -23.27 -33.92
C GLY A 96 -23.48 -24.25 -35.02
N ILE A 97 -24.74 -24.68 -35.06
CA ILE A 97 -25.28 -25.65 -36.01
C ILE A 97 -25.83 -24.89 -37.21
N ASN A 98 -25.14 -25.02 -38.34
CA ASN A 98 -25.61 -24.53 -39.64
C ASN A 98 -26.81 -25.38 -40.11
N SER A 99 -27.86 -24.73 -40.61
CA SER A 99 -28.96 -25.39 -41.33
C SER A 99 -29.07 -24.97 -42.80
N ASN A 100 -28.81 -23.68 -43.12
CA ASN A 100 -29.12 -23.10 -44.43
C ASN A 100 -28.00 -22.25 -45.08
N HIS A 101 -26.86 -22.00 -44.42
CA HIS A 101 -25.80 -21.16 -44.97
C HIS A 101 -24.89 -21.95 -45.92
N ILE A 102 -24.97 -21.64 -47.22
CA ILE A 102 -24.10 -22.23 -48.27
C ILE A 102 -22.77 -21.47 -48.38
N ASP A 103 -22.79 -20.14 -48.20
CA ASP A 103 -21.59 -19.31 -48.19
C ASP A 103 -20.89 -19.35 -46.81
N PRO A 104 -19.62 -19.79 -46.73
CA PRO A 104 -18.87 -19.80 -45.48
C PRO A 104 -18.65 -18.42 -44.88
N ARG A 105 -18.62 -17.34 -45.69
CA ARG A 105 -18.43 -15.98 -45.18
C ARG A 105 -19.65 -15.54 -44.37
N ARG A 106 -20.85 -15.57 -44.96
CA ARG A 106 -22.10 -15.24 -44.24
C ARG A 106 -22.29 -16.10 -43.00
N PHE A 107 -22.04 -17.42 -43.09
CA PHE A 107 -22.07 -18.30 -41.91
C PHE A 107 -21.18 -17.79 -40.76
N LEU A 108 -19.95 -17.34 -41.07
CA LEU A 108 -19.02 -16.84 -40.05
C LEU A 108 -19.38 -15.44 -39.54
N GLU A 109 -19.96 -14.58 -40.39
CA GLU A 109 -20.49 -13.27 -40.00
C GLU A 109 -21.68 -13.46 -39.02
N ASP A 110 -22.69 -14.24 -39.40
CA ASP A 110 -23.89 -14.51 -38.59
C ASP A 110 -23.55 -15.30 -37.30
N ALA A 111 -22.60 -16.24 -37.36
CA ALA A 111 -22.14 -16.97 -36.18
C ALA A 111 -21.28 -16.13 -35.23
N SER A 112 -20.69 -15.03 -35.69
CA SER A 112 -19.89 -14.16 -34.82
C SER A 112 -20.75 -13.47 -33.77
N GLU A 113 -21.98 -13.04 -34.10
CA GLU A 113 -22.89 -12.37 -33.18
C GLU A 113 -23.32 -13.30 -32.04
N ILE A 114 -23.76 -14.52 -32.37
CA ILE A 114 -24.16 -15.54 -31.39
C ILE A 114 -22.98 -15.92 -30.49
N VAL A 115 -21.78 -16.08 -31.05
CA VAL A 115 -20.58 -16.40 -30.25
C VAL A 115 -20.21 -15.24 -29.33
N LEU A 116 -20.28 -13.99 -29.79
CA LEU A 116 -20.03 -12.80 -28.96
C LEU A 116 -21.05 -12.66 -27.82
N GLU A 117 -22.34 -12.89 -28.07
CA GLU A 117 -23.39 -12.92 -27.03
C GLU A 117 -23.03 -13.93 -25.92
N ARG A 118 -22.73 -15.18 -26.28
CA ARG A 118 -22.36 -16.22 -25.30
C ARG A 118 -21.07 -15.87 -24.55
N ILE A 119 -20.09 -15.27 -25.22
CA ILE A 119 -18.86 -14.76 -24.60
C ILE A 119 -19.17 -13.68 -23.56
N GLN A 120 -20.06 -12.73 -23.85
CA GLN A 120 -20.48 -11.69 -22.92
C GLN A 120 -21.20 -12.27 -21.70
N CYS A 121 -22.13 -13.21 -21.90
CA CYS A 121 -22.82 -13.91 -20.79
C CYS A 121 -21.85 -14.66 -19.87
N VAL A 122 -20.76 -15.23 -20.40
CA VAL A 122 -19.73 -15.89 -19.58
C VAL A 122 -18.81 -14.88 -18.90
N LEU A 123 -18.39 -13.81 -19.58
CA LEU A 123 -17.56 -12.73 -19.01
C LEU A 123 -18.25 -11.92 -17.89
N GLN A 124 -19.59 -11.96 -17.80
CA GLN A 124 -20.32 -11.46 -16.64
C GLN A 124 -20.06 -12.29 -15.36
N ARG A 125 -19.66 -13.57 -15.51
CA ARG A 125 -19.43 -14.52 -14.40
C ARG A 125 -17.95 -14.81 -14.13
N TYR A 126 -17.05 -14.55 -15.08
CA TYR A 126 -15.62 -14.86 -14.98
C TYR A 126 -14.77 -13.72 -15.56
N ASP A 127 -13.80 -13.20 -14.80
CA ASP A 127 -12.99 -12.01 -15.17
C ASP A 127 -12.12 -12.19 -16.43
N SER A 128 -11.80 -13.45 -16.77
CA SER A 128 -11.08 -13.82 -17.99
C SER A 128 -11.43 -15.23 -18.42
N ILE A 129 -11.53 -15.46 -19.73
CA ILE A 129 -11.78 -16.79 -20.32
C ILE A 129 -10.82 -17.09 -21.46
N LYS A 130 -10.47 -18.38 -21.61
CA LYS A 130 -9.65 -18.88 -22.71
C LYS A 130 -10.53 -19.56 -23.76
N ILE A 131 -10.66 -18.94 -24.92
CA ILE A 131 -11.50 -19.41 -26.02
C ILE A 131 -10.67 -20.24 -27.00
N ASN A 132 -11.21 -21.40 -27.37
CA ASN A 132 -10.60 -22.32 -28.32
C ASN A 132 -11.68 -22.70 -29.35
N THR A 133 -11.71 -22.03 -30.49
CA THR A 133 -12.75 -22.21 -31.53
C THR A 133 -12.29 -23.25 -32.55
N VAL A 134 -13.21 -24.11 -33.00
CA VAL A 134 -12.95 -25.11 -34.05
C VAL A 134 -14.05 -25.05 -35.09
N PHE A 135 -13.71 -24.61 -36.30
CA PHE A 135 -14.60 -24.73 -37.45
C PHE A 135 -14.61 -26.19 -37.92
N ASN A 136 -15.78 -26.74 -38.21
CA ASN A 136 -15.94 -28.09 -38.76
C ASN A 136 -16.84 -27.99 -39.99
N GLY A 137 -16.43 -28.60 -41.11
CA GLY A 137 -17.22 -28.59 -42.34
C GLY A 137 -16.94 -29.79 -43.23
N GLU A 138 -17.95 -30.18 -44.01
CA GLU A 138 -17.79 -31.07 -45.16
C GLU A 138 -17.34 -30.23 -46.35
N PHE A 139 -16.18 -30.56 -46.93
CA PHE A 139 -15.66 -29.92 -48.13
C PHE A 139 -15.93 -30.83 -49.34
N VAL A 140 -16.62 -30.30 -50.35
CA VAL A 140 -16.99 -31.02 -51.57
C VAL A 140 -16.21 -30.45 -52.76
N ALA A 141 -15.59 -31.32 -53.55
CA ALA A 141 -14.82 -30.96 -54.75
C ALA A 141 -15.04 -32.00 -55.85
N GLY A 142 -15.99 -31.73 -56.75
CA GLY A 142 -16.59 -32.77 -57.60
C GLY A 142 -17.23 -33.85 -56.73
N ASP A 143 -17.09 -35.12 -57.11
CA ASP A 143 -17.64 -36.25 -56.36
C ASP A 143 -16.94 -36.53 -55.02
N LYS A 144 -15.85 -35.81 -54.72
CA LYS A 144 -15.03 -36.03 -53.51
C LYS A 144 -15.54 -35.19 -52.35
N ARG A 145 -16.03 -35.86 -51.31
CA ARG A 145 -16.45 -35.31 -50.02
C ARG A 145 -15.37 -35.54 -48.96
N ALA A 146 -15.03 -34.52 -48.17
CA ALA A 146 -14.03 -34.62 -47.11
C ALA A 146 -14.37 -33.73 -45.91
N ASN A 147 -14.68 -34.34 -44.77
CA ASN A 147 -14.83 -33.64 -43.48
C ASN A 147 -13.48 -33.12 -42.98
N LYS A 148 -13.40 -31.84 -42.61
CA LYS A 148 -12.19 -31.22 -42.04
C LYS A 148 -12.54 -30.35 -40.83
N SER A 149 -11.65 -30.37 -39.85
CA SER A 149 -11.69 -29.52 -38.65
C SER A 149 -10.53 -28.53 -38.69
N ILE A 150 -10.80 -27.25 -38.44
CA ILE A 150 -9.80 -26.18 -38.41
C ILE A 150 -9.91 -25.49 -37.04
N ALA A 151 -8.90 -25.70 -36.18
CA ALA A 151 -8.80 -24.99 -34.92
C ALA A 151 -8.19 -23.60 -35.13
N THR A 152 -8.78 -22.58 -34.50
CA THR A 152 -8.18 -21.25 -34.42
C THR A 152 -7.00 -21.24 -33.45
N ARG A 153 -6.26 -20.13 -33.39
CA ARG A 153 -5.41 -19.87 -32.21
C ARG A 153 -6.31 -19.74 -30.98
N ASN A 154 -5.78 -20.13 -29.82
CA ASN A 154 -6.45 -19.95 -28.54
C ASN A 154 -6.21 -18.51 -28.08
N TYR A 155 -7.27 -17.80 -27.69
CA TYR A 155 -7.19 -16.42 -27.20
C TYR A 155 -7.66 -16.34 -25.76
N GLU A 156 -6.96 -15.56 -24.95
CA GLU A 156 -7.36 -15.21 -23.60
C GLU A 156 -8.01 -13.83 -23.66
N ILE A 157 -9.29 -13.77 -23.30
CA ILE A 157 -10.11 -12.56 -23.35
C ILE A 157 -10.40 -12.12 -21.92
N HIS A 158 -10.18 -10.84 -21.65
CA HIS A 158 -10.45 -10.22 -20.36
C HIS A 158 -11.70 -9.36 -20.45
N ARG A 159 -12.39 -9.18 -19.31
CA ARG A 159 -13.63 -8.37 -19.24
C ARG A 159 -13.49 -6.92 -19.72
N CYS A 160 -12.27 -6.38 -19.78
CA CYS A 160 -11.95 -5.04 -20.28
C CYS A 160 -11.55 -4.97 -21.78
N THR A 161 -11.57 -6.08 -22.52
CA THR A 161 -11.28 -6.07 -23.97
C THR A 161 -12.47 -5.51 -24.74
N ASP A 162 -12.33 -4.33 -25.37
CA ASP A 162 -13.34 -3.80 -26.28
C ASP A 162 -13.46 -4.73 -27.51
N GLN A 163 -14.64 -5.34 -27.65
CA GLN A 163 -14.92 -6.36 -28.68
C GLN A 163 -15.12 -5.77 -30.08
N ARG A 164 -15.28 -4.44 -30.21
CA ARG A 164 -15.39 -3.72 -31.50
C ARG A 164 -14.03 -3.22 -32.00
N GLU A 165 -13.13 -2.85 -31.08
CA GLU A 165 -11.75 -2.44 -31.39
C GLU A 165 -10.85 -3.58 -31.92
N TRP A 166 -11.28 -4.84 -31.78
CA TRP A 166 -10.62 -6.06 -32.27
C TRP A 166 -10.26 -6.08 -33.79
N SER A 167 -10.64 -5.05 -34.55
CA SER A 167 -10.63 -5.03 -36.01
C SER A 167 -9.70 -3.99 -36.68
N LYS A 168 -9.03 -3.09 -35.93
CA LYS A 168 -8.61 -1.78 -36.48
C LYS A 168 -7.11 -1.43 -36.59
N HIS A 169 -6.16 -2.35 -36.35
CA HIS A 169 -4.74 -2.04 -36.64
C HIS A 169 -4.03 -3.09 -37.48
N VAL A 170 -3.44 -2.63 -38.59
CA VAL A 170 -2.83 -3.45 -39.64
C VAL A 170 -1.54 -2.79 -40.07
N ASN A 171 -0.41 -3.25 -39.53
CA ASN A 171 0.91 -2.72 -39.86
C ASN A 171 1.33 -3.15 -41.28
N LEU A 172 1.62 -2.19 -42.15
CA LEU A 172 2.03 -2.43 -43.55
C LEU A 172 3.45 -1.88 -43.78
N LEU A 173 4.29 -2.67 -44.44
CA LEU A 173 5.60 -2.26 -44.96
C LEU A 173 5.42 -1.89 -46.43
N TYR A 174 5.64 -0.63 -46.78
CA TYR A 174 5.81 -0.24 -48.18
C TYR A 174 7.21 -0.67 -48.63
N VAL A 175 7.28 -1.42 -49.73
CA VAL A 175 8.52 -1.84 -50.39
C VAL A 175 8.48 -1.30 -51.81
N GLU A 176 9.47 -0.50 -52.17
CA GLU A 176 9.58 0.17 -53.46
C GLU A 176 10.78 -0.39 -54.22
N ASP A 177 10.59 -0.57 -55.53
CA ASP A 177 11.58 -1.00 -56.51
C ASP A 177 11.38 -0.11 -57.75
N ASP A 178 12.38 0.01 -58.63
CA ASP A 178 12.53 1.09 -59.64
C ASP A 178 11.40 1.22 -60.69
N ILE A 179 10.35 0.40 -60.61
CA ILE A 179 9.21 0.35 -61.55
C ILE A 179 7.85 0.43 -60.82
N ALA A 180 7.72 -0.06 -59.58
CA ALA A 180 6.47 0.00 -58.79
C ALA A 180 6.67 -0.34 -57.30
N GLY A 181 5.88 0.29 -56.42
CA GLY A 181 5.82 -0.03 -54.99
C GLY A 181 4.68 -0.97 -54.59
N HIS A 182 4.87 -1.73 -53.50
CA HIS A 182 3.94 -2.73 -52.98
C HIS A 182 3.84 -2.70 -51.45
N PHE A 183 2.64 -2.97 -50.89
CA PHE A 183 2.39 -2.99 -49.44
C PHE A 183 2.35 -4.42 -48.90
N VAL A 184 3.28 -4.75 -47.99
CA VAL A 184 3.42 -6.08 -47.37
C VAL A 184 2.93 -6.07 -45.92
N LEU A 185 2.05 -7.01 -45.56
CA LEU A 185 1.52 -7.13 -44.19
C LEU A 185 2.58 -7.55 -43.16
N ILE A 186 2.88 -6.67 -42.21
CA ILE A 186 3.76 -6.94 -41.05
C ILE A 186 2.97 -7.73 -40.00
N LYS A 187 3.02 -9.07 -40.11
CA LYS A 187 2.33 -9.99 -39.19
C LYS A 187 2.94 -10.06 -37.77
N ASP A 188 4.16 -9.56 -37.59
CA ASP A 188 4.87 -9.44 -36.30
C ASP A 188 6.02 -8.44 -36.47
N LEU A 189 5.85 -7.21 -35.96
CA LEU A 189 6.84 -6.13 -36.07
C LEU A 189 8.10 -6.43 -35.23
N SER A 190 7.92 -7.02 -34.04
CA SER A 190 9.02 -7.41 -33.15
C SER A 190 9.96 -8.39 -33.84
N ARG A 191 9.39 -9.41 -34.51
CA ARG A 191 10.14 -10.39 -35.28
C ARG A 191 10.89 -9.76 -36.45
N LEU A 192 10.27 -8.81 -37.17
CA LEU A 192 10.86 -8.14 -38.33
C LEU A 192 12.16 -7.40 -37.98
N VAL A 193 12.16 -6.59 -36.92
CA VAL A 193 13.32 -5.74 -36.55
C VAL A 193 14.28 -6.38 -35.53
N SER A 194 13.95 -7.56 -34.97
CA SER A 194 14.76 -8.25 -33.95
C SER A 194 16.21 -8.55 -34.38
N SER A 195 16.43 -8.82 -35.67
CA SER A 195 17.77 -9.06 -36.24
C SER A 195 18.65 -7.81 -36.18
N GLN A 196 18.07 -6.64 -36.40
CA GLN A 196 18.76 -5.34 -36.43
C GLN A 196 18.95 -4.77 -35.01
N ILE A 197 17.93 -4.88 -34.15
CA ILE A 197 17.84 -4.12 -32.89
C ILE A 197 18.22 -4.97 -31.65
N SER A 198 18.25 -6.31 -31.73
CA SER A 198 18.65 -7.19 -30.62
C SER A 198 19.45 -8.42 -31.04
N LYS A 199 19.94 -8.51 -32.29
CA LYS A 199 20.68 -9.67 -32.84
C LYS A 199 19.98 -11.02 -32.61
N LYS A 200 18.65 -11.03 -32.42
CA LYS A 200 17.80 -12.16 -32.00
C LYS A 200 17.99 -12.67 -30.56
N GLU A 201 18.82 -12.04 -29.73
CA GLU A 201 19.07 -12.47 -28.34
C GLU A 201 17.83 -12.29 -27.45
N HIS A 202 17.08 -11.20 -27.65
CA HIS A 202 15.89 -10.86 -26.85
C HIS A 202 14.74 -10.35 -27.73
N LYS A 203 13.50 -10.76 -27.40
CA LYS A 203 12.27 -10.22 -28.01
C LYS A 203 11.98 -8.84 -27.41
N LYS A 204 12.07 -7.78 -28.22
CA LYS A 204 11.71 -6.41 -27.82
C LYS A 204 10.26 -6.11 -28.18
N TYR A 205 9.52 -5.49 -27.26
CA TYR A 205 8.18 -4.96 -27.52
C TYR A 205 8.31 -3.47 -27.88
N PHE A 206 7.52 -3.02 -28.84
CA PHE A 206 7.56 -1.65 -29.38
C PHE A 206 6.24 -0.96 -29.03
N CYS A 207 6.29 0.36 -28.84
CA CYS A 207 5.15 1.16 -28.38
C CYS A 207 4.89 2.29 -29.39
N ASP A 208 3.77 2.20 -30.10
CA ASP A 208 3.43 3.08 -31.22
C ASP A 208 2.81 4.39 -30.69
N SER A 209 3.65 5.28 -30.18
CA SER A 209 3.25 6.58 -29.62
C SER A 209 4.20 7.72 -30.05
N SER A 210 3.68 8.96 -30.08
CA SER A 210 4.41 10.11 -30.63
C SER A 210 5.62 10.53 -29.77
N SER A 211 6.69 10.96 -30.43
CA SER A 211 8.00 11.24 -29.82
C SER A 211 7.94 12.20 -28.62
N SER A 212 7.13 13.26 -28.70
CA SER A 212 6.98 14.24 -27.61
C SER A 212 6.34 13.66 -26.34
N LYS A 213 5.43 12.68 -26.47
CA LYS A 213 4.92 11.91 -25.33
C LYS A 213 5.95 10.88 -24.86
N LEU A 214 6.69 10.27 -25.80
CA LEU A 214 7.70 9.26 -25.49
C LEU A 214 8.88 9.81 -24.68
N GLU A 215 9.38 11.02 -24.94
CA GLU A 215 10.47 11.63 -24.16
C GLU A 215 10.03 11.95 -22.71
N LEU A 216 8.82 12.49 -22.54
CA LEU A 216 8.21 12.71 -21.23
C LEU A 216 8.05 11.40 -20.47
N HIS A 217 7.43 10.39 -21.10
CA HIS A 217 7.20 9.09 -20.48
C HIS A 217 8.51 8.35 -20.18
N SER A 218 9.48 8.32 -21.11
CA SER A 218 10.74 7.57 -20.97
C SER A 218 11.56 8.03 -19.75
N THR A 219 11.48 9.31 -19.40
CA THR A 219 12.22 9.90 -18.27
C THR A 219 11.73 9.43 -16.90
N ASP A 220 10.46 9.04 -16.80
CA ASP A 220 9.81 8.50 -15.59
C ASP A 220 9.72 6.96 -15.65
N CYS A 221 9.38 6.39 -16.81
CA CYS A 221 9.31 4.95 -17.10
C CYS A 221 10.61 4.21 -16.79
N GLY A 222 11.76 4.75 -17.22
CA GLY A 222 13.09 4.19 -16.97
C GLY A 222 13.53 4.18 -15.49
N LYS A 223 12.72 4.74 -14.58
CA LYS A 223 12.97 4.78 -13.13
C LYS A 223 11.92 4.03 -12.29
N LEU A 224 10.81 3.59 -12.90
CA LEU A 224 9.60 3.16 -12.17
C LEU A 224 9.08 1.76 -12.55
N ASN A 225 9.47 1.21 -13.72
CA ASN A 225 8.95 -0.08 -14.21
C ASN A 225 9.74 -1.30 -13.70
N ASP A 226 9.69 -1.55 -12.39
CA ASP A 226 10.05 -2.84 -11.78
C ASP A 226 8.93 -3.90 -11.92
N CYS A 227 7.69 -3.48 -12.23
CA CYS A 227 6.51 -4.34 -12.39
C CYS A 227 5.47 -3.69 -13.34
N ALA A 228 4.51 -4.48 -13.82
CA ALA A 228 3.39 -3.96 -14.61
C ALA A 228 2.35 -3.27 -13.71
N ILE A 229 1.76 -2.18 -14.20
CA ILE A 229 0.82 -1.35 -13.45
C ILE A 229 -0.61 -1.65 -13.91
N ARG A 230 -1.50 -1.98 -12.96
CA ARG A 230 -2.94 -2.14 -13.19
C ARG A 230 -3.70 -0.99 -12.54
N LEU A 231 -4.33 -0.17 -13.35
CA LEU A 231 -5.24 0.88 -12.87
C LEU A 231 -6.65 0.29 -12.65
N PRO A 232 -7.50 0.92 -11.81
CA PRO A 232 -8.92 0.57 -11.72
C PRO A 232 -9.65 0.84 -13.04
N SER A 233 -10.72 0.08 -13.31
CA SER A 233 -11.68 0.37 -14.38
C SER A 233 -12.85 1.21 -13.87
N GLU A 234 -13.66 1.80 -14.76
CA GLU A 234 -14.80 2.66 -14.39
C GLU A 234 -15.80 1.98 -13.42
N ASP A 235 -16.10 0.69 -13.61
CA ASP A 235 -16.93 -0.12 -12.68
C ASP A 235 -16.37 -0.18 -11.24
N ASP A 236 -15.05 -0.03 -11.08
CA ASP A 236 -14.29 -0.44 -9.89
C ASP A 236 -13.45 0.72 -9.28
N LYS A 237 -13.56 1.94 -9.85
CA LYS A 237 -12.85 3.15 -9.37
C LYS A 237 -13.37 3.70 -8.04
N TRP A 238 -14.53 3.24 -7.58
CA TRP A 238 -15.19 3.70 -6.35
C TRP A 238 -14.80 2.86 -5.13
N LEU A 239 -13.90 3.38 -4.30
CA LEU A 239 -13.58 2.77 -3.01
C LEU A 239 -14.70 3.05 -2.01
N LYS A 240 -15.34 1.99 -1.49
CA LYS A 240 -16.42 2.05 -0.49
C LYS A 240 -16.36 0.84 0.45
N PHE A 241 -16.94 0.94 1.64
CA PHE A 241 -17.08 -0.19 2.56
C PHE A 241 -17.92 -1.31 1.91
N LYS A 242 -17.39 -2.55 1.91
CA LYS A 242 -18.04 -3.75 1.33
C LYS A 242 -18.11 -4.93 2.30
N ASN A 243 -17.46 -4.86 3.47
CA ASN A 243 -17.19 -6.02 4.34
C ASN A 243 -18.22 -6.16 5.49
N HIS A 244 -19.51 -6.29 5.16
CA HIS A 244 -20.59 -6.21 6.16
C HIS A 244 -20.54 -7.28 7.27
N CYS A 245 -19.98 -8.47 6.99
CA CYS A 245 -19.76 -9.53 7.97
C CYS A 245 -18.73 -9.19 9.06
N ARG A 246 -17.84 -8.21 8.86
CA ARG A 246 -16.84 -7.77 9.86
C ARG A 246 -17.41 -6.87 10.96
N LYS A 247 -18.71 -7.04 11.24
CA LYS A 247 -19.47 -6.34 12.29
C LYS A 247 -19.81 -7.25 13.48
N GLU A 248 -19.73 -8.56 13.30
CA GLU A 248 -20.08 -9.58 14.29
C GLU A 248 -18.83 -9.93 15.11
N ARG A 249 -18.93 -10.21 16.42
CA ARG A 249 -17.74 -10.47 17.26
C ARG A 249 -17.17 -11.86 16.92
N VAL A 250 -15.86 -11.95 16.64
CA VAL A 250 -15.20 -13.25 16.38
C VAL A 250 -15.24 -14.09 17.68
N PRO A 251 -15.77 -15.34 17.65
CA PRO A 251 -16.06 -16.11 18.86
C PRO A 251 -14.82 -16.65 19.58
N PHE A 252 -13.73 -16.95 18.85
CA PHE A 252 -12.50 -17.50 19.41
C PHE A 252 -11.27 -16.81 18.81
N VAL A 253 -10.27 -16.54 19.65
CA VAL A 253 -8.95 -15.96 19.31
C VAL A 253 -7.88 -16.87 19.91
N VAL A 254 -6.72 -17.04 19.27
CA VAL A 254 -5.60 -17.79 19.86
C VAL A 254 -4.40 -16.85 19.97
N TYR A 255 -3.93 -16.67 21.20
CA TYR A 255 -2.71 -15.95 21.54
C TYR A 255 -1.63 -16.98 21.87
N ALA A 256 -0.40 -16.79 21.38
CA ALA A 256 0.70 -17.70 21.62
C ALA A 256 2.01 -16.93 21.80
N ASP A 257 2.89 -17.45 22.66
CA ASP A 257 4.21 -16.88 22.91
C ASP A 257 5.23 -17.99 23.23
N LEU A 258 6.53 -17.69 23.04
CA LEU A 258 7.61 -18.67 23.13
C LEU A 258 8.82 -18.13 23.90
N GLU A 259 9.47 -19.04 24.63
CA GLU A 259 10.56 -18.73 25.55
C GLU A 259 11.82 -19.52 25.21
N CYS A 260 12.97 -18.86 25.34
CA CYS A 260 14.24 -19.31 24.77
C CYS A 260 15.35 -19.48 25.81
N ALA A 261 16.06 -20.60 25.74
CA ALA A 261 17.35 -20.75 26.39
C ALA A 261 18.40 -19.87 25.69
N LEU A 262 19.23 -19.17 26.49
CA LEU A 262 20.27 -18.28 25.98
C LEU A 262 21.62 -19.01 25.97
N GLU A 263 21.90 -19.71 24.88
CA GLU A 263 23.21 -20.33 24.64
C GLU A 263 24.24 -19.24 24.34
N LYS A 264 25.41 -19.29 25.00
CA LYS A 264 26.56 -18.47 24.59
C LYS A 264 27.20 -19.12 23.37
N MET A 265 27.52 -18.32 22.36
CA MET A 265 28.35 -18.76 21.25
C MET A 265 29.83 -18.50 21.57
N ASP A 266 30.73 -19.31 21.01
CA ASP A 266 32.18 -19.08 21.09
C ASP A 266 32.57 -17.73 20.45
N GLU A 267 33.68 -17.13 20.89
CA GLU A 267 34.13 -15.82 20.44
C GLU A 267 34.75 -15.86 19.02
N ASP A 268 33.92 -15.99 17.99
CA ASP A 268 34.30 -15.70 16.60
C ASP A 268 34.58 -14.18 16.44
N PRO A 269 35.83 -13.77 16.16
CA PRO A 269 36.20 -12.36 16.05
C PRO A 269 35.58 -11.64 14.84
N THR A 270 34.91 -12.36 13.94
CA THR A 270 34.16 -11.80 12.80
C THR A 270 32.66 -11.67 13.06
N SER A 271 32.14 -12.30 14.13
CA SER A 271 30.73 -12.29 14.49
C SER A 271 30.38 -11.20 15.50
N SER A 272 29.21 -10.56 15.33
CA SER A 272 28.62 -9.66 16.32
C SER A 272 27.54 -10.32 17.20
N MET A 273 27.30 -11.62 16.96
CA MET A 273 26.27 -12.45 17.61
C MET A 273 26.93 -13.29 18.71
N TYR A 274 26.62 -13.01 19.97
CA TYR A 274 27.28 -13.65 21.13
C TYR A 274 26.35 -14.53 21.97
N GLN A 275 25.04 -14.48 21.72
CA GLN A 275 24.04 -15.38 22.29
C GLN A 275 23.04 -15.84 21.22
N HIS A 276 22.83 -17.14 21.16
CA HIS A 276 21.77 -17.81 20.41
C HIS A 276 20.56 -18.04 21.33
N HIS A 277 19.35 -17.84 20.80
CA HIS A 277 18.09 -18.02 21.53
C HIS A 277 17.43 -19.31 21.03
N GLN A 278 17.74 -20.44 21.66
CA GLN A 278 17.14 -21.74 21.35
C GLN A 278 15.76 -21.81 22.00
N VAL A 279 14.69 -21.98 21.21
CA VAL A 279 13.33 -22.11 21.76
C VAL A 279 13.25 -23.37 22.62
N PHE A 280 12.94 -23.19 23.91
CA PHE A 280 12.91 -24.26 24.90
C PHE A 280 11.51 -24.51 25.47
N SER A 281 10.63 -23.51 25.36
CA SER A 281 9.20 -23.65 25.67
C SER A 281 8.35 -22.81 24.73
N ILE A 282 7.14 -23.29 24.46
CA ILE A 282 6.09 -22.53 23.78
C ILE A 282 4.78 -22.73 24.54
N ALA A 283 3.92 -21.73 24.50
CA ALA A 283 2.58 -21.83 25.03
C ALA A 283 1.58 -21.01 24.22
N TYR A 284 0.31 -21.30 24.49
CA TYR A 284 -0.79 -20.53 23.96
C TYR A 284 -1.98 -20.53 24.91
N TYR A 285 -2.81 -19.53 24.75
CA TYR A 285 -4.11 -19.37 25.37
C TYR A 285 -5.11 -19.12 24.23
N ILE A 286 -6.14 -19.94 24.14
CA ILE A 286 -7.36 -19.48 23.46
C ILE A 286 -7.91 -18.33 24.30
N HIS A 287 -8.64 -17.40 23.68
CA HIS A 287 -9.70 -16.68 24.36
C HIS A 287 -11.01 -16.86 23.60
N CYS A 288 -12.12 -16.95 24.32
CA CYS A 288 -13.44 -17.12 23.76
C CYS A 288 -14.39 -16.01 24.23
N SER A 289 -15.01 -15.33 23.27
CA SER A 289 -15.54 -13.98 23.46
C SER A 289 -16.97 -13.91 24.04
N TYR A 290 -17.44 -14.98 24.67
CA TYR A 290 -18.81 -15.11 25.20
C TYR A 290 -18.93 -16.07 26.42
N ASP A 291 -17.93 -16.92 26.63
CA ASP A 291 -17.80 -17.91 27.71
C ASP A 291 -16.29 -18.24 27.76
N ASP A 292 -15.67 -18.30 28.94
CA ASP A 292 -14.22 -18.05 29.07
C ASP A 292 -13.44 -19.23 29.70
N SER A 293 -14.10 -20.34 30.06
CA SER A 293 -13.48 -21.67 30.32
C SER A 293 -12.61 -22.18 29.15
N LEU A 294 -12.97 -21.66 27.99
CA LEU A 294 -12.74 -22.17 26.64
C LEU A 294 -11.48 -21.57 26.07
N SER A 295 -11.26 -20.34 26.50
CA SER A 295 -9.99 -19.78 26.88
C SER A 295 -9.21 -20.71 27.82
N SER A 296 -8.68 -21.77 27.23
CA SER A 296 -7.79 -22.71 27.92
C SER A 296 -6.34 -22.41 27.53
N TYR A 297 -5.44 -22.57 28.49
CA TYR A 297 -4.00 -22.43 28.27
C TYR A 297 -3.33 -23.80 28.19
N ARG A 298 -2.34 -23.93 27.32
CA ARG A 298 -1.45 -25.07 27.18
C ARG A 298 -0.03 -24.57 26.92
N PHE A 299 0.94 -25.30 27.43
CA PHE A 299 2.36 -25.06 27.22
C PHE A 299 3.09 -26.39 27.04
N ARG A 300 4.30 -26.34 26.50
CA ARG A 300 5.25 -27.44 26.56
C ARG A 300 6.67 -26.91 26.61
N ARG A 301 7.51 -27.61 27.37
CA ARG A 301 8.90 -27.25 27.65
C ARG A 301 9.83 -28.43 27.37
N ASP A 302 10.15 -28.62 26.10
CA ASP A 302 11.18 -29.53 25.59
C ASP A 302 11.62 -29.10 24.18
N ASN A 303 12.65 -29.76 23.64
CA ASN A 303 13.17 -29.49 22.30
C ASN A 303 12.15 -29.80 21.17
N ASN A 304 11.00 -30.39 21.50
CA ASN A 304 9.89 -30.70 20.59
C ASN A 304 8.69 -29.75 20.78
N CYS A 305 8.84 -28.68 21.58
CA CYS A 305 7.75 -27.78 21.92
C CYS A 305 7.06 -27.19 20.68
N ILE A 306 7.83 -26.84 19.63
CA ILE A 306 7.32 -26.32 18.35
C ILE A 306 6.51 -27.36 17.56
N SER A 307 6.93 -28.62 17.50
CA SER A 307 6.17 -29.65 16.77
C SER A 307 4.88 -30.02 17.50
N TRP A 308 4.93 -30.11 18.83
CA TRP A 308 3.74 -30.25 19.67
C TRP A 308 2.77 -29.09 19.52
N PHE A 309 3.24 -27.84 19.42
CA PHE A 309 2.34 -26.70 19.22
C PHE A 309 1.58 -26.78 17.88
N ALA A 310 2.23 -27.27 16.83
CA ALA A 310 1.57 -27.51 15.54
C ALA A 310 0.48 -28.60 15.63
N ASP A 311 0.72 -29.68 16.37
CA ASP A 311 -0.29 -30.72 16.64
C ASP A 311 -1.40 -30.23 17.59
N GLU A 312 -1.07 -29.40 18.59
CA GLU A 312 -2.06 -28.80 19.49
C GLU A 312 -2.98 -27.82 18.79
N LEU A 313 -2.48 -26.96 17.89
CA LEU A 313 -3.34 -26.08 17.07
C LEU A 313 -4.37 -26.88 16.25
N LYS A 314 -4.02 -28.10 15.85
CA LYS A 314 -4.89 -29.04 15.14
C LYS A 314 -5.88 -29.73 16.09
N ASN A 315 -5.46 -30.12 17.30
CA ASN A 315 -6.35 -30.56 18.38
C ASN A 315 -7.30 -29.43 18.82
N LEU A 316 -6.88 -28.17 18.70
CA LEU A 316 -7.66 -26.98 19.02
C LEU A 316 -8.82 -26.75 18.08
N ALA A 317 -8.62 -26.95 16.77
CA ALA A 317 -9.71 -26.86 15.79
C ALA A 317 -10.86 -27.82 16.14
N HIS A 318 -10.55 -29.00 16.70
CA HIS A 318 -11.55 -29.94 17.21
C HIS A 318 -12.07 -29.55 18.61
N SER A 319 -11.21 -29.02 19.49
CA SER A 319 -11.57 -28.70 20.88
C SER A 319 -12.49 -27.47 20.96
N VAL A 320 -12.18 -26.40 20.22
CA VAL A 320 -12.98 -25.16 20.09
C VAL A 320 -14.44 -25.44 19.71
N GLN A 321 -14.72 -26.55 19.02
CA GLN A 321 -16.09 -26.95 18.66
C GLN A 321 -16.85 -27.66 19.80
N SER A 322 -16.14 -28.32 20.71
CA SER A 322 -16.72 -28.97 21.92
C SER A 322 -16.87 -27.99 23.09
N VAL A 323 -15.97 -27.01 23.12
CA VAL A 323 -15.67 -26.21 24.30
C VAL A 323 -16.41 -24.87 24.15
N ILE A 324 -17.66 -24.86 24.65
CA ILE A 324 -18.66 -23.76 24.66
C ILE A 324 -19.33 -23.71 26.08
N SER A 325 -18.56 -23.55 27.18
CA SER A 325 -18.94 -23.97 28.55
C SER A 325 -18.03 -23.60 29.81
N THR A 326 -18.36 -22.59 30.64
CA THR A 326 -17.90 -22.18 32.04
C THR A 326 -16.76 -21.11 32.21
N ASN A 327 -16.04 -20.97 33.38
CA ASN A 327 -14.85 -20.07 33.54
C ASN A 327 -13.88 -20.30 34.78
N VAL A 328 -12.74 -19.56 34.81
CA VAL A 328 -11.56 -19.38 35.72
C VAL A 328 -11.18 -17.84 35.72
N ARG A 329 -10.26 -17.10 36.40
CA ARG A 329 -9.16 -17.16 37.41
C ARG A 329 -9.10 -15.82 38.23
N LEU A 330 -8.26 -15.74 39.29
CA LEU A 330 -7.70 -14.51 39.93
C LEU A 330 -6.36 -14.87 40.65
N MET A 331 -5.35 -14.01 40.92
CA MET A 331 -5.02 -12.60 40.56
C MET A 331 -3.55 -12.28 40.95
N ASP A 332 -2.67 -11.92 40.01
CA ASP A 332 -1.52 -12.81 39.75
C ASP A 332 -0.16 -12.67 40.51
N TYR A 333 0.12 -11.72 41.44
CA TYR A 333 1.44 -11.67 42.17
C TYR A 333 1.41 -11.93 43.70
N ALA A 334 0.43 -11.37 44.42
CA ALA A 334 0.01 -11.95 45.71
C ALA A 334 -0.68 -13.31 45.54
N HIS A 335 -0.91 -13.69 44.27
CA HIS A 335 -0.92 -15.05 43.76
C HIS A 335 0.55 -15.53 43.55
N ALA A 336 1.41 -15.10 42.61
CA ALA A 336 2.79 -15.64 42.38
C ALA A 336 3.63 -16.23 43.57
N VAL A 337 3.67 -15.64 44.78
CA VAL A 337 4.30 -16.28 45.97
C VAL A 337 3.37 -17.30 46.65
N ASN A 338 2.10 -16.95 46.79
CA ASN A 338 1.00 -17.82 47.24
C ASN A 338 0.87 -19.03 46.31
N VAL A 339 0.72 -18.86 44.99
CA VAL A 339 0.98 -19.80 43.88
C VAL A 339 2.06 -20.83 44.19
N TRP A 340 3.25 -20.39 44.59
CA TRP A 340 4.37 -21.30 44.85
C TRP A 340 4.01 -22.27 45.99
N GLN A 341 3.29 -21.77 46.98
CA GLN A 341 2.76 -22.49 48.15
C GLN A 341 1.35 -23.09 47.98
N ARG A 342 0.63 -22.80 46.87
CA ARG A 342 -0.83 -22.99 46.71
C ARG A 342 -1.21 -23.85 45.51
N PHE A 343 -0.47 -23.72 44.41
CA PHE A 343 -0.37 -24.74 43.37
C PHE A 343 0.78 -25.72 43.66
N SER A 344 1.43 -25.57 44.81
CA SER A 344 2.49 -26.47 45.32
C SER A 344 3.64 -26.70 44.33
N ILE A 345 4.02 -25.62 43.64
CA ILE A 345 5.05 -25.61 42.59
C ILE A 345 6.40 -26.04 43.17
N GLN A 346 6.98 -27.09 42.61
CA GLN A 346 8.24 -27.66 43.10
C GLN A 346 9.43 -27.25 42.23
N THR A 347 9.17 -26.80 41.00
CA THR A 347 10.19 -26.54 39.99
C THR A 347 10.05 -25.16 39.32
N LEU A 348 11.20 -24.65 38.82
CA LEU A 348 11.26 -23.56 37.85
C LEU A 348 10.70 -23.93 36.46
N GLY A 349 10.27 -25.18 36.27
CA GLY A 349 9.36 -25.59 35.20
C GLY A 349 8.00 -24.97 35.43
N GLU A 350 7.25 -25.54 36.37
CA GLU A 350 5.86 -25.20 36.70
C GLU A 350 5.65 -23.71 37.00
N TYR A 351 6.65 -23.01 37.57
CA TYR A 351 6.60 -21.56 37.75
C TYR A 351 6.64 -20.78 36.43
N SER A 352 7.53 -21.15 35.51
CA SER A 352 7.60 -20.59 34.16
C SER A 352 6.31 -20.87 33.40
N ASP A 353 5.80 -22.09 33.57
CA ASP A 353 4.60 -22.57 32.91
C ASP A 353 3.36 -21.78 33.37
N LEU A 354 3.33 -21.32 34.64
CA LEU A 354 2.30 -20.40 35.14
C LEU A 354 2.56 -18.93 34.76
N TYR A 355 3.81 -18.47 34.75
CA TYR A 355 4.13 -17.09 34.36
C TYR A 355 3.66 -16.81 32.93
N LEU A 356 4.02 -17.70 32.01
CA LEU A 356 3.57 -17.72 30.63
C LEU A 356 2.03 -17.98 30.53
N LYS A 357 1.43 -18.69 31.50
CA LYS A 357 -0.04 -18.81 31.65
C LYS A 357 -0.72 -17.50 32.06
N THR A 358 0.02 -16.53 32.57
CA THR A 358 -0.49 -15.21 32.99
C THR A 358 -0.21 -14.15 31.93
N ASP A 359 0.98 -14.12 31.32
CA ASP A 359 1.27 -13.15 30.25
C ASP A 359 0.29 -13.30 29.08
N VAL A 360 -0.07 -14.53 28.71
CA VAL A 360 -1.04 -14.75 27.63
C VAL A 360 -2.50 -14.52 28.09
N LEU A 361 -2.83 -14.55 29.40
CA LEU A 361 -4.10 -13.95 29.87
C LEU A 361 -4.10 -12.43 29.72
N LEU A 362 -3.03 -11.78 30.17
CA LEU A 362 -2.94 -10.32 30.19
C LEU A 362 -2.98 -9.77 28.77
N LEU A 363 -2.37 -10.48 27.81
CA LEU A 363 -2.49 -10.17 26.40
C LEU A 363 -3.94 -10.28 25.90
N ALA A 364 -4.69 -11.30 26.34
CA ALA A 364 -6.10 -11.47 26.00
C ALA A 364 -7.00 -10.40 26.62
N ASP A 365 -6.90 -10.15 27.93
CA ASP A 365 -7.68 -9.14 28.66
C ASP A 365 -7.43 -7.73 28.09
N VAL A 366 -6.17 -7.38 27.84
CA VAL A 366 -5.80 -6.12 27.16
C VAL A 366 -6.36 -6.05 25.74
N PHE A 367 -6.38 -7.15 24.99
CA PHE A 367 -6.91 -7.17 23.63
C PHE A 367 -8.45 -7.15 23.60
N GLU A 368 -9.16 -7.84 24.49
CA GLU A 368 -10.62 -7.77 24.59
C GLU A 368 -11.08 -6.39 25.07
N ASN A 369 -10.44 -5.79 26.07
CA ASN A 369 -10.70 -4.41 26.47
C ASN A 369 -10.46 -3.43 25.30
N PHE A 370 -9.42 -3.67 24.50
CA PHE A 370 -9.18 -2.94 23.25
C PHE A 370 -10.26 -3.21 22.18
N ARG A 371 -10.78 -4.44 22.03
CA ARG A 371 -11.92 -4.77 21.15
C ARG A 371 -13.18 -4.05 21.59
N ASP A 372 -13.54 -4.15 22.86
CA ASP A 372 -14.73 -3.50 23.44
C ASP A 372 -14.64 -1.97 23.33
N SER A 373 -13.48 -1.38 23.62
CA SER A 373 -13.21 0.05 23.39
C SER A 373 -13.37 0.45 21.92
N CYS A 374 -12.91 -0.39 20.98
CA CYS A 374 -13.05 -0.16 19.54
C CYS A 374 -14.48 -0.33 19.03
N ILE A 375 -15.21 -1.31 19.54
CA ILE A 375 -16.61 -1.59 19.21
C ILE A 375 -17.50 -0.47 19.77
N ALA A 376 -17.27 0.01 20.98
CA ALA A 376 -17.97 1.15 21.55
C ALA A 376 -17.67 2.47 20.79
N SER A 377 -16.41 2.71 20.42
CA SER A 377 -15.98 3.97 19.78
C SER A 377 -16.30 4.05 18.28
N TYR A 378 -16.25 2.92 17.57
CA TYR A 378 -16.32 2.87 16.11
C TYR A 378 -17.31 1.83 15.56
N GLY A 379 -17.81 0.91 16.38
CA GLY A 379 -18.68 -0.20 15.96
C GLY A 379 -18.03 -1.12 14.93
N LEU A 380 -16.75 -1.44 15.12
CA LEU A 380 -15.96 -2.40 14.35
C LEU A 380 -15.09 -3.19 15.32
N ASP A 381 -14.97 -4.51 15.11
CA ASP A 381 -14.09 -5.38 15.91
C ASP A 381 -12.67 -5.37 15.30
N PRO A 382 -11.62 -4.93 16.04
CA PRO A 382 -10.26 -4.88 15.51
C PRO A 382 -9.66 -6.27 15.22
N ALA A 383 -10.23 -7.36 15.74
CA ALA A 383 -9.78 -8.73 15.47
C ALA A 383 -9.80 -9.11 13.97
N TYR A 384 -10.62 -8.45 13.14
CA TYR A 384 -10.65 -8.66 11.68
C TYR A 384 -9.49 -8.01 10.91
N TYR A 385 -8.59 -7.29 11.58
CA TYR A 385 -7.58 -6.46 10.92
C TYR A 385 -6.18 -6.83 11.41
N TYR A 386 -5.35 -7.35 10.50
CA TYR A 386 -3.94 -7.68 10.79
C TYR A 386 -3.10 -6.50 11.35
N THR A 387 -3.57 -5.26 11.19
CA THR A 387 -2.88 -4.06 11.67
C THR A 387 -3.89 -2.95 12.03
N LEU A 388 -3.58 -2.13 13.04
CA LEU A 388 -4.38 -0.96 13.42
C LEU A 388 -4.58 0.06 12.27
N PRO A 389 -3.58 0.33 11.38
CA PRO A 389 -3.82 1.08 10.15
C PRO A 389 -4.87 0.49 9.20
N GLY A 390 -5.09 -0.84 9.20
CA GLY A 390 -6.22 -1.44 8.50
C GLY A 390 -7.56 -1.06 9.16
N PHE A 391 -7.63 -1.23 10.48
CA PHE A 391 -8.82 -0.92 11.28
C PHE A 391 -9.25 0.56 11.20
N THR A 392 -8.31 1.50 11.39
CA THR A 392 -8.60 2.94 11.36
C THR A 392 -9.11 3.42 9.99
N TRP A 393 -8.66 2.77 8.91
CA TRP A 393 -9.07 3.13 7.56
C TRP A 393 -10.55 2.79 7.32
N ASP A 394 -10.97 1.57 7.66
CA ASP A 394 -12.37 1.15 7.55
C ASP A 394 -13.25 1.88 8.59
N ALA A 395 -12.72 2.25 9.77
CA ALA A 395 -13.42 3.08 10.76
C ALA A 395 -13.67 4.52 10.24
N MET A 396 -12.67 5.14 9.60
CA MET A 396 -12.79 6.46 8.97
C MET A 396 -13.78 6.43 7.80
N LEU A 397 -13.68 5.44 6.90
CA LEU A 397 -14.63 5.26 5.80
C LEU A 397 -16.07 5.05 6.30
N LYS A 398 -16.25 4.27 7.37
CA LYS A 398 -17.56 4.03 7.99
C LYS A 398 -18.15 5.30 8.62
N HIS A 399 -17.33 6.11 9.30
CA HIS A 399 -17.79 7.30 10.00
C HIS A 399 -18.09 8.47 9.04
N THR A 400 -17.19 8.73 8.10
CA THR A 400 -17.29 9.87 7.16
C THR A 400 -18.23 9.60 5.98
N GLY A 401 -18.44 8.32 5.63
CA GLY A 401 -19.20 7.93 4.43
C GLY A 401 -18.54 8.32 3.09
N VAL A 402 -17.31 8.82 3.12
CA VAL A 402 -16.60 9.35 1.94
C VAL A 402 -16.40 8.25 0.89
N LYS A 403 -16.50 8.66 -0.38
CA LYS A 403 -16.21 7.80 -1.54
C LYS A 403 -15.04 8.42 -2.29
N PHE A 404 -13.95 7.69 -2.38
CA PHE A 404 -12.79 8.10 -3.18
C PHE A 404 -12.95 7.61 -4.61
N GLU A 405 -12.76 8.50 -5.58
CA GLU A 405 -12.41 8.13 -6.93
C GLU A 405 -10.92 7.77 -6.97
N LEU A 406 -10.60 6.58 -7.45
CA LEU A 406 -9.22 6.15 -7.68
C LEU A 406 -8.76 6.62 -9.06
N LEU A 407 -7.51 7.10 -9.16
CA LEU A 407 -6.94 7.61 -10.41
C LEU A 407 -6.86 6.49 -11.46
N THR A 408 -7.52 6.71 -12.61
CA THR A 408 -7.55 5.79 -13.75
C THR A 408 -6.53 6.16 -14.86
N ASP A 409 -5.81 7.27 -14.69
CA ASP A 409 -4.71 7.72 -15.55
C ASP A 409 -3.35 7.53 -14.85
N ILE A 410 -2.39 6.89 -15.54
CA ILE A 410 -1.02 6.68 -15.05
C ILE A 410 -0.25 8.00 -14.92
N ASP A 411 -0.48 8.97 -15.81
CA ASP A 411 0.20 10.26 -15.77
C ASP A 411 -0.26 11.07 -14.55
N MET A 412 -1.53 10.94 -14.12
CA MET A 412 -2.02 11.51 -12.86
C MET A 412 -1.38 10.83 -11.65
N VAL A 413 -1.26 9.49 -11.64
CA VAL A 413 -0.60 8.75 -10.55
C VAL A 413 0.87 9.19 -10.43
N MET A 414 1.64 9.14 -11.51
CA MET A 414 3.05 9.55 -11.49
C MET A 414 3.21 11.04 -11.15
N PHE A 415 2.33 11.91 -11.63
CA PHE A 415 2.31 13.32 -11.27
C PHE A 415 2.13 13.52 -9.76
N VAL A 416 1.13 12.89 -9.16
CA VAL A 416 0.86 12.99 -7.71
C VAL A 416 2.01 12.38 -6.89
N GLU A 417 2.56 11.23 -7.28
CA GLU A 417 3.69 10.60 -6.57
C GLU A 417 4.93 11.50 -6.52
N ARG A 418 5.24 12.21 -7.60
CA ARG A 418 6.35 13.20 -7.64
C ARG A 418 6.08 14.43 -6.74
N GLY A 419 4.83 14.65 -6.32
CA GLY A 419 4.42 15.63 -5.32
C GLY A 419 4.58 15.18 -3.85
N ILE A 420 4.66 13.87 -3.58
CA ILE A 420 4.70 13.33 -2.21
C ILE A 420 6.05 13.63 -1.53
N ARG A 421 6.04 14.64 -0.64
CA ARG A 421 7.21 15.09 0.11
C ARG A 421 6.88 15.22 1.60
N GLY A 422 7.44 14.29 2.38
CA GLY A 422 7.15 14.10 3.81
C GLY A 422 7.48 15.29 4.72
N GLY A 423 7.30 15.09 6.03
CA GLY A 423 7.60 16.11 7.04
C GLY A 423 9.02 16.66 6.95
N LEU A 424 9.15 17.99 6.98
CA LEU A 424 10.45 18.66 6.95
C LEU A 424 11.17 18.44 8.29
N SER A 425 12.43 18.02 8.26
CA SER A 425 13.26 17.95 9.48
C SER A 425 14.70 18.33 9.18
N LYS A 426 15.25 19.26 9.97
CA LYS A 426 16.58 19.87 9.81
C LYS A 426 16.99 20.61 11.10
N CYS A 427 18.30 20.76 11.32
CA CYS A 427 18.84 21.70 12.30
C CYS A 427 19.23 22.98 11.57
N SER A 428 18.68 24.14 11.92
CA SER A 428 18.95 25.43 11.24
C SER A 428 20.11 26.20 11.89
N ASN A 429 20.22 26.17 13.22
CA ASN A 429 21.43 26.56 13.98
C ASN A 429 21.71 25.49 15.04
N ARG A 430 22.99 25.22 15.33
CA ARG A 430 23.44 24.07 16.12
C ARG A 430 23.51 24.30 17.64
N TYR A 431 23.45 25.54 18.15
CA TYR A 431 23.48 25.81 19.60
C TYR A 431 22.73 27.09 20.01
N ALA A 432 21.93 26.99 21.08
CA ALA A 432 21.33 28.14 21.75
C ALA A 432 21.32 27.96 23.27
N ARG A 433 21.35 29.09 23.97
CA ARG A 433 21.20 29.22 25.43
C ARG A 433 20.18 30.32 25.69
N ALA A 434 19.15 30.03 26.48
CA ALA A 434 18.06 30.99 26.75
C ALA A 434 18.43 31.96 27.88
N ASN A 435 17.79 33.14 27.86
CA ASN A 435 18.07 34.23 28.80
C ASN A 435 16.76 34.85 29.32
N ASN A 436 16.15 34.19 30.31
CA ASN A 436 14.77 34.43 30.73
C ASN A 436 14.65 34.90 32.20
N LYS A 437 13.73 35.84 32.48
CA LYS A 437 13.57 36.54 33.77
C LYS A 437 13.25 35.67 35.00
N TYR A 438 12.88 34.41 34.80
CA TYR A 438 12.62 33.46 35.88
C TYR A 438 13.78 32.43 36.09
N MET A 439 14.91 32.62 35.40
CA MET A 439 16.15 31.85 35.62
C MET A 439 17.01 32.48 36.73
N SER A 440 17.70 31.65 37.52
CA SER A 440 18.61 32.10 38.57
C SER A 440 19.94 32.71 38.07
N SER A 441 20.15 32.76 36.76
CA SER A 441 21.32 33.33 36.07
C SER A 441 20.91 34.28 34.94
N TYR A 442 19.89 35.10 35.20
CA TYR A 442 19.26 35.98 34.22
C TYR A 442 20.07 37.24 33.89
N ASP A 443 20.23 37.50 32.60
CA ASP A 443 20.60 38.79 32.00
C ASP A 443 19.35 39.35 31.27
N SER A 444 19.09 40.64 31.35
CA SER A 444 17.74 41.17 31.08
C SER A 444 17.37 41.36 29.60
N SER A 445 17.48 40.31 28.75
CA SER A 445 17.44 40.53 27.29
C SER A 445 16.79 39.50 26.31
N LYS A 446 16.67 38.15 26.51
CA LYS A 446 16.34 37.21 25.37
C LYS A 446 15.63 35.81 25.60
N PRO A 447 14.30 35.59 25.32
CA PRO A 447 13.67 34.23 25.22
C PRO A 447 12.57 33.91 24.12
N SER A 448 12.12 32.62 23.96
CA SER A 448 11.34 32.00 22.81
C SER A 448 10.20 30.92 23.09
N SER A 449 9.45 30.41 22.06
CA SER A 449 8.25 29.47 22.13
C SER A 449 7.95 28.48 20.91
N TYR A 450 6.90 27.59 20.95
CA TYR A 450 6.59 26.36 20.08
C TYR A 450 5.05 25.99 20.02
N LEU A 451 4.33 25.01 19.33
CA LEU A 451 4.50 23.78 18.45
C LEU A 451 3.12 23.21 17.83
N ILE A 452 2.98 22.67 16.57
CA ILE A 452 1.71 22.49 15.72
C ILE A 452 0.72 21.29 15.92
N GLY A 453 -0.53 21.37 15.34
CA GLY A 453 -1.38 20.19 14.97
C GLY A 453 -2.62 20.28 14.00
N TRP A 454 -2.59 20.97 12.84
CA TRP A 454 -3.82 21.42 12.08
C TRP A 454 -4.42 20.55 10.95
N ALA A 455 -3.60 20.06 10.01
CA ALA A 455 -4.00 20.04 8.58
C ALA A 455 -5.11 19.07 8.15
N MET A 456 -5.42 18.02 8.91
CA MET A 456 -6.41 17.00 8.52
C MET A 456 -7.87 17.48 8.62
N CYS A 457 -8.13 18.67 9.19
CA CYS A 457 -9.47 19.28 9.25
C CYS A 457 -9.77 20.25 8.09
N GLN A 458 -8.86 20.39 7.14
CA GLN A 458 -8.98 21.27 5.96
C GLN A 458 -9.74 20.58 4.81
N PRO A 459 -10.18 21.32 3.77
CA PRO A 459 -10.67 20.71 2.54
C PRO A 459 -9.61 19.80 1.91
N LEU A 460 -10.00 18.57 1.55
CA LEU A 460 -9.13 17.56 0.96
C LEU A 460 -9.77 16.95 -0.30
N PRO A 461 -8.97 16.62 -1.33
CA PRO A 461 -9.44 15.95 -2.55
C PRO A 461 -10.21 14.66 -2.29
N TYR A 462 -11.20 14.33 -3.13
CA TYR A 462 -11.83 13.00 -3.14
C TYR A 462 -12.34 12.51 -4.52
N ALA A 463 -12.66 13.38 -5.48
CA ALA A 463 -13.23 12.99 -6.78
C ALA A 463 -13.00 14.05 -7.88
N ASP A 464 -13.49 13.75 -9.09
CA ASP A 464 -13.58 14.64 -10.27
C ASP A 464 -12.20 15.08 -10.81
N PHE A 465 -11.26 14.12 -10.86
CA PHE A 465 -9.90 14.36 -11.30
C PHE A 465 -9.82 14.60 -12.81
N ARG A 466 -9.37 15.80 -13.22
CA ARG A 466 -9.17 16.15 -14.64
C ARG A 466 -7.98 17.07 -14.86
N TRP A 467 -7.27 16.87 -15.96
CA TRP A 467 -6.31 17.84 -16.46
C TRP A 467 -7.03 19.13 -16.91
N VAL A 468 -6.39 20.29 -16.75
CA VAL A 468 -6.86 21.57 -17.29
C VAL A 468 -6.14 21.83 -18.61
N ASP A 469 -6.89 22.11 -19.68
CA ASP A 469 -6.33 22.32 -21.03
C ASP A 469 -5.65 23.70 -21.17
N ASP A 470 -6.31 24.78 -20.72
CA ASP A 470 -5.72 26.12 -20.71
C ASP A 470 -4.87 26.34 -19.44
N VAL A 471 -3.61 25.93 -19.53
CA VAL A 471 -2.60 26.12 -18.48
C VAL A 471 -2.01 27.53 -18.50
N GLN A 472 -2.14 28.29 -19.58
CA GLN A 472 -1.47 29.59 -19.72
C GLN A 472 -2.26 30.75 -19.11
N ASN A 473 -3.59 30.72 -19.21
CA ASN A 473 -4.46 31.74 -18.61
C ASN A 473 -4.94 31.38 -17.19
N PHE A 474 -4.41 30.31 -16.59
CA PHE A 474 -4.85 29.83 -15.28
C PHE A 474 -4.26 30.66 -14.13
N ASP A 475 -5.05 31.59 -13.60
CA ASP A 475 -4.74 32.28 -12.35
C ASP A 475 -5.09 31.42 -11.13
N PHE A 476 -4.06 30.95 -10.41
CA PHE A 476 -4.24 30.26 -9.14
C PHE A 476 -4.35 31.19 -7.91
N SER A 477 -4.09 32.50 -8.07
CA SER A 477 -4.03 33.44 -6.95
C SER A 477 -5.41 33.86 -6.43
N THR A 478 -6.43 33.88 -7.30
CA THR A 478 -7.82 34.24 -6.96
C THR A 478 -8.65 33.11 -6.33
N ILE A 479 -8.11 31.89 -6.23
CA ILE A 479 -8.87 30.71 -5.75
C ILE A 479 -9.04 30.75 -4.21
N PRO A 480 -10.27 30.76 -3.67
CA PRO A 480 -10.51 30.71 -2.22
C PRO A 480 -9.99 29.43 -1.54
N LEU A 481 -9.48 29.55 -0.32
CA LEU A 481 -8.87 28.43 0.45
C LEU A 481 -9.87 27.33 0.85
N ASP A 482 -11.16 27.66 0.81
CA ASP A 482 -12.35 26.86 1.11
C ASP A 482 -13.15 26.46 -0.14
N SER A 483 -12.66 26.82 -1.34
CA SER A 483 -13.26 26.46 -2.63
C SER A 483 -13.62 24.96 -2.70
N PRO A 484 -14.79 24.57 -3.25
CA PRO A 484 -15.14 23.17 -3.47
C PRO A 484 -14.26 22.51 -4.54
N THR A 485 -13.50 23.29 -5.32
CA THR A 485 -12.56 22.83 -6.34
C THR A 485 -11.13 23.18 -5.93
N GLY A 486 -10.24 22.19 -5.93
CA GLY A 486 -8.82 22.32 -5.64
C GLY A 486 -7.94 21.90 -6.82
N TYR A 487 -6.65 22.23 -6.73
CA TYR A 487 -5.69 22.02 -7.81
C TYR A 487 -4.29 21.63 -7.29
N ILE A 488 -3.60 20.78 -8.05
CA ILE A 488 -2.16 20.51 -7.93
C ILE A 488 -1.50 20.91 -9.25
N LEU A 489 -0.39 21.65 -9.20
CA LEU A 489 0.27 22.24 -10.38
C LEU A 489 1.70 21.69 -10.55
N GLU A 490 2.15 21.51 -11.79
CA GLU A 490 3.56 21.32 -12.16
C GLU A 490 4.16 22.67 -12.55
N VAL A 491 5.07 23.23 -11.74
CA VAL A 491 5.60 24.59 -11.94
C VAL A 491 7.12 24.67 -11.91
N ASP A 492 7.68 25.59 -12.70
CA ASP A 492 9.03 26.09 -12.51
C ASP A 492 8.97 27.32 -11.60
N ILE A 493 9.70 27.29 -10.49
CA ILE A 493 9.70 28.32 -9.44
C ILE A 493 11.12 28.88 -9.32
N GLU A 494 11.30 30.16 -9.60
CA GLU A 494 12.54 30.89 -9.32
C GLU A 494 12.64 31.20 -7.82
N TYR A 495 13.86 31.19 -7.30
CA TYR A 495 14.18 31.62 -5.94
C TYR A 495 15.04 32.91 -5.98
N PRO A 496 14.42 34.11 -5.98
CA PRO A 496 15.15 35.37 -6.02
C PRO A 496 16.18 35.52 -4.89
N GLN A 497 17.42 35.86 -5.25
CA GLN A 497 18.54 35.97 -4.30
C GLN A 497 18.27 36.86 -3.07
N HIS A 498 17.46 37.92 -3.22
CA HIS A 498 17.11 38.83 -2.12
C HIS A 498 16.26 38.17 -1.02
N LEU A 499 15.63 37.02 -1.30
CA LEU A 499 14.86 36.23 -0.32
C LEU A 499 15.73 35.21 0.44
N HIS A 500 17.01 35.06 0.10
CA HIS A 500 17.84 33.97 0.63
C HIS A 500 18.11 34.13 2.13
N ASP A 501 18.39 35.36 2.60
CA ASP A 501 18.54 35.65 4.02
C ASP A 501 17.19 35.50 4.75
N ALA A 502 16.13 36.14 4.25
CA ALA A 502 14.79 36.09 4.84
C ALA A 502 14.22 34.67 4.97
N HIS A 503 14.49 33.79 4.00
CA HIS A 503 14.01 32.41 4.00
C HIS A 503 15.03 31.40 4.53
N THR A 504 16.21 31.82 5.03
CA THR A 504 17.28 30.91 5.49
C THR A 504 16.81 29.90 6.53
N ASP A 505 15.91 30.30 7.42
CA ASP A 505 15.47 29.47 8.53
C ASP A 505 14.40 28.45 8.15
N LEU A 506 13.54 28.76 7.18
CA LEU A 506 12.48 27.87 6.71
C LEU A 506 12.17 28.06 5.20
N PRO A 507 13.05 27.60 4.28
CA PRO A 507 12.80 27.73 2.84
C PRO A 507 11.53 27.01 2.39
N PHE A 508 10.86 27.64 1.42
CA PHE A 508 9.73 27.09 0.71
C PHE A 508 10.15 25.92 -0.22
N CYS A 509 9.18 25.11 -0.64
CA CYS A 509 9.32 24.06 -1.66
C CYS A 509 10.49 23.07 -1.45
N PRO A 510 10.52 22.28 -0.35
CA PRO A 510 11.59 21.31 -0.10
C PRO A 510 11.60 20.16 -1.14
N THR A 511 12.77 19.74 -1.59
CA THR A 511 12.97 18.74 -2.66
C THR A 511 13.62 17.44 -2.17
N ARG A 512 13.47 16.36 -2.94
CA ARG A 512 14.19 15.09 -2.75
C ARG A 512 15.40 15.09 -3.69
N GLU A 513 16.58 15.33 -3.13
CA GLU A 513 17.84 15.49 -3.87
C GLU A 513 19.01 14.87 -3.09
N LYS A 514 20.11 14.60 -3.78
CA LYS A 514 21.37 14.14 -3.15
C LYS A 514 22.12 15.34 -2.59
N PRO A 515 22.47 15.37 -1.30
CA PRO A 515 23.38 16.37 -0.78
C PRO A 515 24.74 16.35 -1.51
N PRO A 516 25.44 17.50 -1.63
CA PRO A 516 26.79 17.54 -2.16
C PRO A 516 27.71 16.47 -1.55
N GLY A 517 28.33 15.65 -2.39
CA GLY A 517 29.22 14.57 -1.97
C GLY A 517 28.56 13.35 -1.31
N LYS A 518 27.23 13.20 -1.35
CA LYS A 518 26.50 12.02 -0.81
C LYS A 518 25.84 11.19 -1.91
N ARG A 519 25.61 9.89 -1.64
CA ARG A 519 25.03 8.93 -2.60
C ARG A 519 23.51 8.81 -2.52
N ASP A 520 22.92 9.09 -1.36
CA ASP A 520 21.52 8.83 -1.05
C ASP A 520 20.67 10.11 -1.11
N ASP A 521 19.46 10.01 -1.65
CA ASP A 521 18.52 11.13 -1.73
C ASP A 521 17.95 11.49 -0.35
N LYS A 522 17.83 12.79 -0.07
CA LYS A 522 17.28 13.33 1.17
C LYS A 522 16.25 14.40 0.89
N LEU A 523 15.28 14.57 1.81
CA LEU A 523 14.40 15.73 1.78
C LEU A 523 15.18 16.96 2.31
N LEU A 524 15.48 17.89 1.41
CA LEU A 524 16.23 19.11 1.63
C LEU A 524 15.30 20.33 1.49
N ALA A 525 15.52 21.37 2.30
CA ALA A 525 14.91 22.68 2.06
C ALA A 525 16.01 23.58 1.48
N THR A 526 15.99 23.77 0.15
CA THR A 526 17.04 24.48 -0.61
C THR A 526 16.55 25.83 -1.10
N LEU A 527 17.47 26.77 -1.29
CA LEU A 527 17.23 28.09 -1.88
C LEU A 527 17.59 28.12 -3.38
N CYS A 528 17.72 26.95 -4.02
CA CYS A 528 17.85 26.85 -5.47
C CYS A 528 16.51 27.11 -6.16
N ASP A 529 16.53 27.45 -7.44
CA ASP A 529 15.35 27.35 -8.31
C ASP A 529 14.81 25.91 -8.33
N LYS A 530 13.51 25.78 -8.59
CA LYS A 530 12.80 24.49 -8.61
C LYS A 530 12.24 24.26 -10.01
N GLN A 531 12.60 23.15 -10.63
CA GLN A 531 12.15 22.79 -11.98
C GLN A 531 11.08 21.68 -11.90
N ARG A 532 9.98 21.83 -12.63
CA ARG A 532 8.84 20.89 -12.70
C ARG A 532 8.33 20.44 -11.32
N TYR A 533 8.31 21.36 -10.37
CA TYR A 533 7.95 21.11 -8.98
C TYR A 533 6.44 20.93 -8.85
N VAL A 534 6.00 19.71 -8.48
CA VAL A 534 4.58 19.40 -8.22
C VAL A 534 4.16 19.94 -6.86
N ILE A 535 3.10 20.75 -6.77
CA ILE A 535 2.70 21.48 -5.56
C ILE A 535 1.18 21.69 -5.46
N HIS A 536 0.64 21.68 -4.23
CA HIS A 536 -0.77 21.99 -3.97
C HIS A 536 -1.04 23.51 -4.03
N TYR A 537 -2.15 23.95 -4.64
CA TYR A 537 -2.40 25.37 -4.93
C TYR A 537 -2.25 26.31 -3.72
N ARG A 538 -2.74 25.94 -2.53
CA ARG A 538 -2.60 26.75 -1.30
C ARG A 538 -1.14 26.98 -0.87
N ASN A 539 -0.28 26.00 -1.10
CA ASN A 539 1.16 26.10 -0.82
C ASN A 539 1.85 27.00 -1.86
N LEU A 540 1.43 26.92 -3.13
CA LEU A 540 1.90 27.79 -4.21
C LEU A 540 1.49 29.26 -3.99
N GLN A 541 0.22 29.53 -3.62
CA GLN A 541 -0.28 30.84 -3.25
C GLN A 541 0.55 31.48 -2.13
N GLN A 542 0.91 30.71 -1.09
CA GLN A 542 1.77 31.21 -0.02
C GLN A 542 3.20 31.48 -0.51
N CYS A 543 3.80 30.58 -1.32
CA CYS A 543 5.11 30.82 -1.91
C CYS A 543 5.16 32.14 -2.71
N THR A 544 4.14 32.44 -3.51
CA THR A 544 4.07 33.69 -4.28
C THR A 544 3.76 34.91 -3.41
N ARG A 545 2.97 34.79 -2.33
CA ARG A 545 2.80 35.87 -1.34
C ARG A 545 4.13 36.24 -0.66
N HIS A 546 5.03 35.27 -0.48
CA HIS A 546 6.40 35.48 0.00
C HIS A 546 7.43 35.68 -1.14
N GLY A 547 6.99 36.11 -2.33
CA GLY A 547 7.87 36.65 -3.38
C GLY A 547 8.61 35.63 -4.25
N LEU A 548 8.42 34.32 -4.08
CA LEU A 548 8.89 33.33 -5.05
C LEU A 548 8.16 33.55 -6.38
N ARG A 549 8.85 33.42 -7.51
CA ARG A 549 8.30 33.73 -8.83
C ARG A 549 8.02 32.46 -9.61
N ILE A 550 6.93 32.45 -10.38
CA ILE A 550 6.59 31.33 -11.25
C ILE A 550 7.14 31.65 -12.65
N ALA A 551 8.16 30.92 -13.07
CA ALA A 551 8.71 31.05 -14.43
C ALA A 551 7.80 30.38 -15.46
N LYS A 552 7.15 29.27 -15.08
CA LYS A 552 6.26 28.51 -15.96
C LYS A 552 5.30 27.61 -15.19
N ILE A 553 4.09 27.42 -15.71
CA ILE A 553 3.21 26.30 -15.37
C ILE A 553 3.24 25.31 -16.54
N HIS A 554 3.41 24.00 -16.27
CA HIS A 554 3.46 22.96 -17.30
C HIS A 554 2.16 22.14 -17.38
N ARG A 555 1.57 21.80 -16.24
CA ARG A 555 0.33 21.01 -16.12
C ARG A 555 -0.41 21.36 -14.84
N ILE A 556 -1.73 21.19 -14.85
CA ILE A 556 -2.61 21.42 -13.69
C ILE A 556 -3.62 20.27 -13.62
N LEU A 557 -3.72 19.63 -12.46
CA LEU A 557 -4.74 18.63 -12.13
C LEU A 557 -5.79 19.29 -11.22
N GLN A 558 -7.01 19.43 -11.72
CA GLN A 558 -8.19 19.84 -10.96
C GLN A 558 -8.81 18.63 -10.25
N PHE A 559 -9.43 18.87 -9.09
CA PHE A 559 -10.28 17.91 -8.38
C PHE A 559 -11.36 18.62 -7.52
N THR A 560 -12.39 17.89 -7.11
CA THR A 560 -13.33 18.31 -6.06
C THR A 560 -12.78 17.98 -4.67
N GLN A 561 -12.92 18.92 -3.74
CA GLN A 561 -12.42 18.84 -2.36
C GLN A 561 -13.48 19.25 -1.34
N SER A 562 -13.43 18.64 -0.15
CA SER A 562 -14.29 19.00 0.98
C SER A 562 -13.62 18.61 2.31
N PRO A 563 -14.01 19.17 3.47
CA PRO A 563 -13.38 18.85 4.76
C PRO A 563 -13.84 17.49 5.34
N TRP A 564 -14.03 16.47 4.49
CA TRP A 564 -14.64 15.17 4.83
C TRP A 564 -13.94 14.40 5.96
N LEU A 565 -12.69 14.70 6.27
CA LEU A 565 -11.93 14.06 7.36
C LEU A 565 -12.13 14.75 8.72
N ARG A 566 -12.63 16.00 8.75
CA ARG A 566 -12.75 16.85 9.95
C ARG A 566 -13.50 16.15 11.08
N ASP A 567 -14.71 15.67 10.80
CA ASP A 567 -15.62 15.09 11.79
C ASP A 567 -14.98 13.87 12.49
N TYR A 568 -14.18 13.09 11.76
CA TYR A 568 -13.44 11.95 12.28
C TYR A 568 -12.26 12.37 13.17
N ILE A 569 -11.51 13.42 12.78
CA ILE A 569 -10.45 14.00 13.62
C ILE A 569 -11.04 14.60 14.90
N GLU A 570 -12.18 15.28 14.80
CA GLU A 570 -12.93 15.80 15.94
C GLU A 570 -13.45 14.71 16.86
N LEU A 571 -14.04 13.63 16.31
CA LEU A 571 -14.48 12.45 17.08
C LEU A 571 -13.32 11.88 17.90
N ASN A 572 -12.19 11.61 17.25
CA ASN A 572 -11.00 11.09 17.91
C ASN A 572 -10.38 12.10 18.90
N THR A 573 -10.55 13.40 18.69
CA THR A 573 -10.11 14.45 19.64
C THR A 573 -11.02 14.55 20.86
N LYS A 574 -12.34 14.38 20.67
CA LYS A 574 -13.35 14.24 21.74
C LYS A 574 -13.05 12.99 22.57
N PHE A 575 -12.88 11.82 21.95
CA PHE A 575 -12.44 10.59 22.63
C PHE A 575 -11.09 10.78 23.36
N ARG A 576 -10.06 11.34 22.71
CA ARG A 576 -8.75 11.65 23.33
C ARG A 576 -8.82 12.67 24.47
N THR A 577 -9.96 13.35 24.67
CA THR A 577 -10.19 14.30 25.76
C THR A 577 -10.97 13.68 26.91
N LEU A 578 -11.90 12.77 26.62
CA LEU A 578 -12.60 11.95 27.61
C LEU A 578 -11.76 10.78 28.14
N ALA A 579 -10.76 10.35 27.36
CA ALA A 579 -9.87 9.23 27.66
C ALA A 579 -9.16 9.36 29.02
N LYS A 580 -9.33 8.36 29.89
CA LYS A 580 -8.84 8.40 31.27
C LYS A 580 -7.41 7.87 31.38
N ASN A 581 -7.12 6.73 30.75
CA ASN A 581 -5.79 6.13 30.73
C ASN A 581 -4.96 6.62 29.52
N ASP A 582 -3.65 6.39 29.56
CA ASP A 582 -2.74 6.84 28.50
C ASP A 582 -2.72 5.91 27.27
N PHE A 583 -3.21 4.66 27.40
CA PHE A 583 -3.39 3.75 26.27
C PHE A 583 -4.41 4.33 25.28
N GLU A 584 -5.61 4.66 25.75
CA GLU A 584 -6.67 5.36 24.99
C GLU A 584 -6.16 6.65 24.34
N LYS A 585 -5.49 7.53 25.12
CA LYS A 585 -4.97 8.82 24.61
C LYS A 585 -3.96 8.65 23.47
N ASN A 586 -3.20 7.55 23.49
CA ASN A 586 -2.23 7.19 22.45
C ASN A 586 -2.92 6.47 21.27
N LEU A 587 -3.88 5.59 21.53
CA LEU A 587 -4.72 4.94 20.52
C LEU A 587 -5.42 5.99 19.66
N TYR A 588 -6.20 6.89 20.25
CA TYR A 588 -6.94 7.92 19.50
C TYR A 588 -6.01 8.90 18.75
N LYS A 589 -4.77 9.13 19.24
CA LYS A 589 -3.74 9.87 18.48
C LYS A 589 -3.24 9.06 17.27
N LEU A 590 -3.01 7.77 17.46
CA LEU A 590 -2.52 6.87 16.42
C LEU A 590 -3.57 6.61 15.33
N MET A 591 -4.86 6.54 15.67
CA MET A 591 -5.97 6.41 14.72
C MET A 591 -5.91 7.51 13.64
N ASN A 592 -5.79 8.79 14.05
CA ASN A 592 -5.62 9.93 13.14
C ASN A 592 -4.38 9.78 12.25
N ASN A 593 -3.21 9.53 12.86
CA ASN A 593 -1.94 9.45 12.13
C ASN A 593 -1.88 8.27 11.15
N ALA A 594 -2.54 7.16 11.47
CA ALA A 594 -2.55 5.95 10.66
C ALA A 594 -3.52 6.03 9.47
N VAL A 595 -4.61 6.82 9.53
CA VAL A 595 -5.43 7.16 8.35
C VAL A 595 -4.55 7.84 7.30
N PHE A 596 -3.80 8.88 7.70
CA PHE A 596 -2.87 9.58 6.82
C PHE A 596 -1.84 8.61 6.21
N GLY A 597 -1.20 7.76 7.02
CA GLY A 597 -0.24 6.76 6.54
C GLY A 597 -0.81 5.79 5.48
N LYS A 598 -2.10 5.41 5.59
CA LYS A 598 -2.78 4.52 4.63
C LYS A 598 -3.07 5.16 3.28
N THR A 599 -3.17 6.49 3.19
CA THR A 599 -3.34 7.18 1.89
C THR A 599 -2.12 6.99 0.99
N MET A 600 -0.91 6.90 1.57
CA MET A 600 0.38 6.83 0.87
C MET A 600 1.01 5.42 0.88
N GLU A 601 0.20 4.37 1.04
CA GLU A 601 0.70 2.99 1.04
C GLU A 601 1.27 2.61 -0.34
N ASN A 602 2.60 2.47 -0.45
CA ASN A 602 3.24 2.12 -1.72
C ASN A 602 2.91 0.67 -2.12
N VAL A 603 2.12 0.52 -3.18
CA VAL A 603 1.69 -0.79 -3.67
C VAL A 603 2.80 -1.56 -4.40
N ARG A 604 3.90 -0.89 -4.81
CA ARG A 604 5.05 -1.53 -5.51
C ARG A 604 5.92 -2.36 -4.58
N ASP A 605 6.02 -1.99 -3.30
CA ASP A 605 6.86 -2.68 -2.30
C ASP A 605 6.25 -4.01 -1.83
N ARG A 606 5.06 -4.38 -2.34
CA ARG A 606 4.39 -5.65 -2.04
C ARG A 606 5.09 -6.80 -2.77
N VAL A 607 5.48 -7.84 -2.04
CA VAL A 607 6.06 -9.09 -2.58
C VAL A 607 5.11 -10.28 -2.38
N ASP A 608 5.19 -11.28 -3.25
CA ASP A 608 4.60 -12.60 -3.06
C ASP A 608 5.61 -13.53 -2.41
N VAL A 609 5.50 -13.74 -1.10
CA VAL A 609 6.29 -14.76 -0.38
C VAL A 609 5.67 -16.14 -0.60
N LYS A 610 6.50 -17.15 -0.90
CA LYS A 610 6.12 -18.56 -0.97
C LYS A 610 7.02 -19.37 -0.05
N LEU A 611 6.43 -19.99 0.97
CA LEU A 611 7.09 -21.02 1.77
C LEU A 611 7.06 -22.33 0.98
N VAL A 612 8.22 -22.96 0.81
CA VAL A 612 8.40 -24.17 -0.02
C VAL A 612 9.24 -25.18 0.74
N THR A 613 8.81 -26.44 0.73
CA THR A 613 9.41 -27.55 1.52
C THR A 613 10.05 -28.64 0.66
N LYS A 614 10.20 -28.40 -0.65
CA LYS A 614 10.82 -29.33 -1.62
C LYS A 614 11.64 -28.57 -2.65
N TRP A 615 12.78 -29.13 -3.06
CA TRP A 615 13.59 -28.54 -4.12
C TRP A 615 12.90 -28.65 -5.50
N GLU A 616 12.53 -29.88 -5.88
CA GLU A 616 12.10 -30.23 -7.24
C GLU A 616 10.61 -30.01 -7.53
N GLY A 617 10.29 -30.00 -8.83
CA GLY A 617 8.93 -30.04 -9.36
C GLY A 617 8.28 -28.67 -9.54
N ARG A 618 7.11 -28.62 -10.19
CA ARG A 618 6.42 -27.37 -10.62
C ARG A 618 6.19 -26.33 -9.51
N TYR A 619 6.11 -26.78 -8.26
CA TYR A 619 5.92 -25.92 -7.08
C TYR A 619 7.10 -25.96 -6.10
N GLY A 620 8.19 -26.63 -6.46
CA GLY A 620 9.43 -26.68 -5.68
C GLY A 620 10.24 -25.39 -5.76
N ALA A 621 11.27 -25.28 -4.92
CA ALA A 621 12.11 -24.10 -4.81
C ALA A 621 12.81 -23.77 -6.13
N GLU A 622 13.28 -24.78 -6.87
CA GLU A 622 13.89 -24.63 -8.19
C GLU A 622 12.95 -23.89 -9.17
N ALA A 623 11.72 -24.38 -9.32
CA ALA A 623 10.71 -23.81 -10.22
C ALA A 623 10.17 -22.45 -9.78
N MET A 624 10.46 -22.02 -8.53
CA MET A 624 10.16 -20.67 -8.04
C MET A 624 11.35 -19.71 -8.22
N ILE A 625 12.58 -20.18 -8.02
CA ILE A 625 13.83 -19.42 -8.26
C ILE A 625 14.03 -19.15 -9.75
N ALA A 626 13.68 -20.11 -10.61
CA ALA A 626 13.76 -19.98 -12.07
C ALA A 626 12.74 -18.98 -12.68
N LYS A 627 11.93 -18.29 -11.87
CA LYS A 627 10.95 -17.30 -12.36
C LYS A 627 11.61 -15.94 -12.59
N PRO A 628 11.25 -15.21 -13.66
CA PRO A 628 11.83 -13.89 -13.96
C PRO A 628 11.51 -12.81 -12.92
N ASN A 629 10.55 -13.05 -12.02
CA ASN A 629 10.22 -12.18 -10.90
C ASN A 629 10.78 -12.65 -9.54
N PHE A 630 11.72 -13.62 -9.52
CA PHE A 630 12.45 -13.97 -8.31
C PHE A 630 13.19 -12.76 -7.74
N HIS A 631 12.99 -12.47 -6.45
CA HIS A 631 13.67 -11.38 -5.76
C HIS A 631 14.78 -11.89 -4.83
N SER A 632 14.45 -12.82 -3.94
CA SER A 632 15.33 -13.29 -2.88
C SER A 632 14.90 -14.68 -2.39
N ARG A 633 15.78 -15.35 -1.63
CA ARG A 633 15.45 -16.56 -0.88
C ARG A 633 15.99 -16.48 0.55
N SER A 634 15.18 -16.87 1.52
CA SER A 634 15.57 -17.10 2.91
C SER A 634 15.40 -18.59 3.22
N VAL A 635 16.49 -19.29 3.51
CA VAL A 635 16.47 -20.70 3.94
C VAL A 635 16.31 -20.73 5.46
N PHE A 636 15.30 -21.41 5.96
CA PHE A 636 15.04 -21.56 7.40
C PHE A 636 15.46 -22.94 7.91
N SER A 637 15.41 -23.96 7.06
CA SER A 637 15.99 -25.29 7.31
C SER A 637 16.23 -26.02 5.99
N GLU A 638 16.85 -27.19 6.03
CA GLU A 638 17.00 -28.09 4.87
C GLU A 638 15.68 -28.35 4.14
N ASN A 639 14.57 -28.36 4.89
CA ASN A 639 13.22 -28.69 4.42
C ASN A 639 12.28 -27.48 4.39
N LEU A 640 12.77 -26.24 4.52
CA LEU A 640 11.92 -25.04 4.44
C LEU A 640 12.68 -23.80 3.92
N VAL A 641 12.19 -23.24 2.82
CA VAL A 641 12.70 -22.02 2.18
C VAL A 641 11.55 -21.04 1.91
N ALA A 642 11.68 -19.79 2.32
CA ALA A 642 10.92 -18.69 1.76
C ALA A 642 11.54 -18.23 0.45
N ILE A 643 10.76 -18.29 -0.63
CA ILE A 643 11.06 -17.64 -1.90
C ILE A 643 10.25 -16.34 -1.98
N GLU A 644 10.95 -15.21 -2.11
CA GLU A 644 10.33 -13.91 -2.32
C GLU A 644 10.26 -13.63 -3.82
N LEU A 645 9.05 -13.37 -4.32
CA LEU A 645 8.80 -12.99 -5.69
C LEU A 645 8.30 -11.54 -5.74
N ARG A 646 8.85 -10.73 -6.64
CA ARG A 646 8.28 -9.40 -6.96
C ARG A 646 6.87 -9.57 -7.50
N LYS A 647 5.94 -8.68 -7.14
CA LYS A 647 4.64 -8.59 -7.83
C LYS A 647 4.90 -8.28 -9.30
N LEU A 648 4.43 -9.15 -10.20
CA LEU A 648 4.46 -8.88 -11.65
C LEU A 648 3.43 -7.82 -12.05
N GLU A 649 2.35 -7.70 -11.28
CA GLU A 649 1.25 -6.75 -11.47
C GLU A 649 0.93 -6.06 -10.13
N GLY A 650 0.93 -4.72 -10.12
CA GLY A 650 0.51 -3.91 -8.97
C GLY A 650 -0.80 -3.17 -9.26
N LYS A 651 -1.87 -3.43 -8.51
CA LYS A 651 -3.10 -2.63 -8.57
C LYS A 651 -2.96 -1.35 -7.74
N PHE A 652 -3.14 -0.19 -8.36
CA PHE A 652 -3.08 1.11 -7.69
C PHE A 652 -4.42 1.44 -7.06
N ASP A 653 -4.61 0.94 -5.83
CA ASP A 653 -5.87 0.93 -5.09
C ASP A 653 -5.84 1.88 -3.86
N LYS A 654 -5.10 3.00 -3.95
CA LYS A 654 -4.84 3.93 -2.83
C LYS A 654 -5.02 5.39 -3.25
N PRO A 655 -5.73 6.23 -2.47
CA PRO A 655 -5.96 7.65 -2.77
C PRO A 655 -4.73 8.50 -2.37
N ILE A 656 -3.61 8.28 -3.06
CA ILE A 656 -2.30 8.90 -2.80
C ILE A 656 -2.31 10.44 -2.84
N TYR A 657 -3.27 11.02 -3.57
CA TYR A 657 -3.50 12.46 -3.67
C TYR A 657 -3.89 13.09 -2.32
N VAL A 658 -4.58 12.35 -1.44
CA VAL A 658 -4.94 12.83 -0.09
C VAL A 658 -3.69 13.02 0.75
N GLY A 659 -2.77 12.05 0.73
CA GLY A 659 -1.51 12.12 1.46
C GLY A 659 -0.61 13.24 0.97
N MET A 660 -0.56 13.45 -0.35
CA MET A 660 0.14 14.59 -0.96
C MET A 660 -0.44 15.93 -0.47
N CYS A 661 -1.76 16.10 -0.51
CA CYS A 661 -2.40 17.35 -0.09
C CYS A 661 -2.27 17.61 1.43
N ILE A 662 -2.46 16.58 2.28
CA ILE A 662 -2.21 16.71 3.73
C ILE A 662 -0.75 17.13 3.99
N LEU A 663 0.21 16.57 3.25
CA LEU A 663 1.62 16.92 3.40
C LEU A 663 1.95 18.35 3.00
N ASP A 664 1.29 18.93 1.99
CA ASP A 664 1.55 20.32 1.60
C ASP A 664 0.73 21.33 2.41
N ILE A 665 -0.52 21.02 2.77
CA ILE A 665 -1.36 21.86 3.65
C ILE A 665 -0.80 21.91 5.09
N SER A 666 -0.12 20.86 5.56
CA SER A 666 0.61 20.92 6.84
C SER A 666 1.85 21.83 6.79
N LYS A 667 2.54 21.93 5.65
CA LYS A 667 3.63 22.90 5.48
C LYS A 667 3.11 24.33 5.56
N THR A 668 1.93 24.65 5.02
CA THR A 668 1.45 26.03 5.02
C THR A 668 1.18 26.61 6.41
N CYS A 669 0.84 25.75 7.39
CA CYS A 669 0.66 26.16 8.78
C CYS A 669 2.00 26.42 9.50
N LEU A 670 3.06 25.65 9.19
CA LEU A 670 4.43 25.98 9.64
C LEU A 670 4.93 27.29 9.01
N TYR A 671 4.69 27.48 7.71
CA TYR A 671 5.09 28.68 6.98
C TYR A 671 4.30 29.91 7.45
N GLU A 672 3.00 29.81 7.76
CA GLU A 672 2.21 30.91 8.34
C GLU A 672 2.80 31.32 9.69
N PHE A 673 2.92 30.38 10.63
CA PHE A 673 3.39 30.73 11.98
C PHE A 673 4.82 31.30 11.98
N HIS A 674 5.68 30.87 11.05
CA HIS A 674 7.01 31.46 10.92
C HIS A 674 7.00 32.80 10.16
N HIS A 675 6.61 32.79 8.88
CA HIS A 675 6.80 33.92 7.96
C HIS A 675 5.68 34.98 8.05
N GLU A 676 4.50 34.63 8.56
CA GLU A 676 3.34 35.54 8.69
C GLU A 676 3.10 35.99 10.15
N TYR A 677 3.71 35.33 11.15
CA TYR A 677 3.60 35.67 12.58
C TYR A 677 4.94 35.87 13.31
N MET A 678 5.75 34.83 13.54
CA MET A 678 6.96 34.94 14.39
C MET A 678 8.05 35.86 13.81
N ALA A 679 8.38 35.73 12.53
CA ALA A 679 9.39 36.55 11.89
C ALA A 679 8.94 38.02 11.74
N PRO A 680 7.68 38.34 11.38
CA PRO A 680 7.17 39.72 11.48
C PRO A 680 7.10 40.27 12.91
N LEU A 681 6.82 39.45 13.93
CA LEU A 681 6.72 39.92 15.32
C LEU A 681 8.08 40.25 15.93
N PHE A 682 9.12 39.46 15.62
CA PHE A 682 10.43 39.55 16.27
C PHE A 682 11.58 39.97 15.34
N HIS A 683 11.38 40.01 14.01
CA HIS A 683 12.39 40.39 13.02
C HIS A 683 13.68 39.54 13.13
N ASP A 684 14.85 40.16 13.06
CA ASP A 684 16.18 39.54 13.20
C ASP A 684 16.42 38.90 14.57
N LYS A 685 15.62 39.28 15.58
CA LYS A 685 15.60 38.68 16.92
C LYS A 685 14.86 37.35 16.98
N CYS A 686 14.60 36.67 15.85
CA CYS A 686 14.00 35.34 15.83
C CYS A 686 14.76 34.43 14.86
N LYS A 687 15.32 33.34 15.40
CA LYS A 687 15.98 32.28 14.64
C LYS A 687 15.32 30.93 14.92
N ILE A 688 15.02 30.15 13.89
CA ILE A 688 14.72 28.72 14.04
C ILE A 688 16.04 28.00 14.32
N MET A 689 16.09 27.30 15.46
CA MET A 689 17.17 26.39 15.83
C MET A 689 17.00 25.03 15.14
N TYR A 690 15.79 24.49 15.16
CA TYR A 690 15.51 23.11 14.70
C TYR A 690 14.05 22.98 14.24
N THR A 691 13.79 21.98 13.39
CA THR A 691 12.43 21.54 13.09
C THR A 691 12.38 20.03 12.82
N ASP A 692 11.26 19.41 13.19
CA ASP A 692 10.92 18.05 12.80
C ASP A 692 9.41 17.87 12.66
N THR A 693 8.96 17.77 11.41
CA THR A 693 7.62 17.44 10.92
C THR A 693 6.54 18.48 11.23
N ASP A 694 6.22 18.66 12.51
CA ASP A 694 5.25 19.57 13.11
C ASP A 694 5.91 20.42 14.22
N SER A 695 7.12 20.06 14.65
CA SER A 695 7.88 20.80 15.65
C SER A 695 8.75 21.92 15.08
N LEU A 696 8.83 23.01 15.84
CA LEU A 696 9.82 24.08 15.71
C LEU A 696 10.58 24.19 17.03
N ILE A 697 11.84 24.60 16.98
CA ILE A 697 12.60 25.14 18.11
C ILE A 697 13.13 26.50 17.66
N TYR A 698 13.00 27.51 18.51
CA TYR A 698 13.32 28.90 18.24
C TYR A 698 14.29 29.46 19.30
N HIS A 699 15.21 30.33 18.88
CA HIS A 699 15.88 31.30 19.73
C HIS A 699 15.29 32.67 19.40
N VAL A 700 14.64 33.31 20.36
CA VAL A 700 14.02 34.63 20.21
C VAL A 700 14.57 35.58 21.27
N GLU A 701 14.55 36.88 20.97
CA GLU A 701 15.03 37.93 21.86
C GLU A 701 13.92 38.96 22.16
N CYS A 702 13.38 38.93 23.38
CA CYS A 702 12.38 39.88 23.89
C CYS A 702 12.47 40.00 25.42
N ASP A 703 11.58 40.78 26.05
CA ASP A 703 11.56 40.94 27.51
C ASP A 703 10.79 39.79 28.21
N ASP A 704 9.62 39.42 27.67
CA ASP A 704 8.85 38.26 28.13
C ASP A 704 7.99 37.65 27.01
N VAL A 705 8.31 36.41 26.65
CA VAL A 705 7.55 35.63 25.65
C VAL A 705 6.22 35.11 26.21
N TYR A 706 6.09 35.01 27.54
CA TYR A 706 4.88 34.49 28.17
C TYR A 706 3.72 35.51 28.15
N GLU A 707 4.00 36.81 28.27
CA GLU A 707 2.98 37.84 28.03
C GLU A 707 2.55 37.90 26.55
N ILE A 708 3.41 37.52 25.60
CA ILE A 708 3.03 37.37 24.18
C ILE A 708 2.11 36.15 23.99
N ILE A 709 2.43 35.00 24.57
CA ILE A 709 1.56 33.80 24.58
C ILE A 709 0.20 34.07 25.23
N LYS A 710 0.18 34.95 26.24
CA LYS A 710 -1.02 35.37 26.99
C LYS A 710 -1.87 36.40 26.24
N ARG A 711 -1.24 37.29 25.46
CA ARG A 711 -1.89 38.24 24.55
C ARG A 711 -2.55 37.52 23.38
N ASP A 712 -1.77 36.71 22.67
CA ASP A 712 -2.18 36.01 21.44
C ASP A 712 -2.62 34.57 21.76
N ILE A 713 -3.33 34.40 22.87
CA ILE A 713 -3.67 33.08 23.42
C ILE A 713 -4.55 32.25 22.49
N ASP A 714 -5.29 32.90 21.58
CA ASP A 714 -6.03 32.27 20.47
C ASP A 714 -5.12 31.47 19.52
N ARG A 715 -3.82 31.78 19.47
CA ARG A 715 -2.81 31.05 18.68
C ARG A 715 -2.13 29.90 19.43
N PHE A 716 -2.35 29.75 20.74
CA PHE A 716 -1.63 28.77 21.57
C PHE A 716 -2.55 27.77 22.33
N ASP A 717 -2.07 26.53 22.54
CA ASP A 717 -2.65 25.58 23.50
C ASP A 717 -1.85 25.64 24.80
N THR A 718 -2.46 26.24 25.83
CA THR A 718 -1.90 26.44 27.17
C THR A 718 -2.52 25.49 28.21
N SER A 719 -3.36 24.54 27.78
CA SER A 719 -4.23 23.73 28.65
C SER A 719 -3.55 22.70 29.55
N ASP A 720 -2.24 22.49 29.35
CA ASP A 720 -1.39 21.60 30.15
C ASP A 720 -0.38 22.39 31.03
N TYR A 721 -0.48 23.73 31.07
CA TYR A 721 0.21 24.56 32.08
C TYR A 721 -0.34 24.27 33.49
N SER A 722 0.44 24.58 34.53
CA SER A 722 -0.06 24.49 35.90
C SER A 722 -1.08 25.59 36.21
N ILE A 723 -2.01 25.33 37.13
CA ILE A 723 -3.03 26.30 37.57
C ILE A 723 -2.37 27.49 38.29
N ASP A 724 -1.28 27.23 38.99
CA ASP A 724 -0.41 28.16 39.70
C ASP A 724 0.83 28.58 38.87
N ASN A 725 0.74 28.58 37.53
CA ASN A 725 1.88 28.95 36.70
C ASN A 725 2.36 30.40 36.96
N PRO A 726 3.68 30.65 37.05
CA PRO A 726 4.25 31.95 37.48
C PRO A 726 4.10 33.09 36.47
N TYR A 727 3.39 32.84 35.36
CA TYR A 727 3.11 33.77 34.26
C TYR A 727 1.66 34.28 34.30
N SER A 728 0.81 33.68 35.14
CA SER A 728 -0.64 33.89 35.16
C SER A 728 -1.28 33.72 33.78
N ILE A 729 -0.81 32.73 33.00
CA ILE A 729 -1.40 32.34 31.71
C ILE A 729 -2.68 31.53 31.99
N PRO A 730 -3.83 31.91 31.40
CA PRO A 730 -5.05 31.10 31.44
C PRO A 730 -4.85 29.73 30.77
N LEU A 731 -5.47 28.68 31.33
CA LEU A 731 -5.45 27.33 30.74
C LEU A 731 -6.51 27.23 29.64
N ALA A 732 -6.10 27.39 28.38
CA ALA A 732 -6.98 27.56 27.23
C ALA A 732 -6.75 26.50 26.13
N ASN A 733 -7.73 26.38 25.23
CA ASN A 733 -7.63 25.72 23.92
C ASN A 733 -7.17 24.25 23.90
N LYS A 734 -7.61 23.47 24.90
CA LYS A 734 -7.19 22.08 25.12
C LYS A 734 -7.35 21.18 23.89
N LYS A 735 -6.23 20.85 23.24
CA LYS A 735 -6.12 20.00 22.04
C LYS A 735 -6.88 20.56 20.83
N VAL A 736 -7.07 21.87 20.74
CA VAL A 736 -7.67 22.52 19.55
C VAL A 736 -6.74 22.32 18.34
N PRO A 737 -7.21 21.70 17.23
CA PRO A 737 -6.34 21.41 16.09
C PRO A 737 -5.73 22.66 15.47
N GLY A 738 -4.40 22.72 15.46
CA GLY A 738 -3.62 23.73 14.72
C GLY A 738 -3.10 24.91 15.50
N LEU A 739 -3.45 25.04 16.78
CA LEU A 739 -2.77 25.99 17.65
C LEU A 739 -1.37 25.50 18.03
N MET A 740 -0.55 26.43 18.51
CA MET A 740 0.82 26.17 18.94
C MET A 740 0.87 25.82 20.43
N LYS A 741 1.31 24.60 20.77
CA LYS A 741 1.49 24.16 22.16
C LYS A 741 2.94 24.30 22.60
N ASP A 742 3.20 24.94 23.75
CA ASP A 742 4.50 24.74 24.42
C ASP A 742 4.59 23.29 24.96
N GLU A 743 5.46 22.47 24.34
CA GLU A 743 5.76 21.11 24.78
C GLU A 743 6.41 21.07 26.18
N ASN A 744 6.93 22.19 26.68
CA ASN A 744 7.48 22.30 28.03
C ASN A 744 6.44 22.67 29.09
N ASN A 745 5.18 22.98 28.73
CA ASN A 745 4.12 23.39 29.66
C ASN A 745 4.55 24.56 30.58
N GLY A 746 5.27 25.55 30.05
CA GLY A 746 5.81 26.70 30.79
C GLY A 746 7.17 26.48 31.45
N ALA A 747 7.77 25.28 31.40
CA ALA A 747 9.12 25.06 31.94
C ALA A 747 10.22 25.59 31.00
N ILE A 748 11.16 26.38 31.51
CA ILE A 748 12.14 27.08 30.69
C ILE A 748 13.20 26.11 30.13
N MET A 749 13.29 26.04 28.80
CA MET A 749 14.41 25.41 28.11
C MET A 749 15.64 26.31 28.24
N THR A 750 16.68 25.87 28.95
CA THR A 750 17.86 26.68 29.24
C THR A 750 18.92 26.56 28.15
N GLU A 751 19.08 25.38 27.53
CA GLU A 751 20.07 25.12 26.47
C GLU A 751 19.56 24.11 25.44
N PHE A 752 19.99 24.29 24.20
CA PHE A 752 19.79 23.38 23.06
C PHE A 752 21.10 23.14 22.33
N VAL A 753 21.41 21.88 22.03
CA VAL A 753 22.48 21.50 21.07
C VAL A 753 21.86 20.61 20.00
N GLY A 754 22.02 20.97 18.73
CA GLY A 754 21.55 20.20 17.59
C GLY A 754 22.67 19.90 16.59
N LEU A 755 23.04 18.63 16.46
CA LEU A 755 24.13 18.22 15.56
C LEU A 755 23.64 18.08 14.12
N ARG A 756 22.45 17.50 13.93
CA ARG A 756 21.78 17.30 12.64
C ARG A 756 20.30 16.92 12.82
N ALA A 757 19.57 16.78 11.71
CA ALA A 757 18.19 16.28 11.72
C ALA A 757 18.02 14.98 12.55
N LYS A 758 17.13 15.01 13.55
CA LYS A 758 16.86 13.93 14.53
C LYS A 758 18.07 13.52 15.39
N MET A 759 19.00 14.45 15.63
CA MET A 759 20.15 14.28 16.53
C MET A 759 20.41 15.57 17.33
N TYR A 760 19.82 15.67 18.53
CA TYR A 760 19.84 16.87 19.36
C TYR A 760 19.61 16.58 20.85
N ALA A 761 19.93 17.56 21.71
CA ALA A 761 19.69 17.54 23.14
C ALA A 761 19.07 18.88 23.64
N LEU A 762 18.25 18.79 24.69
CA LEU A 762 17.58 19.91 25.37
C LEU A 762 17.87 19.81 26.87
N ARG A 763 18.26 20.92 27.49
CA ARG A 763 18.30 21.10 28.94
C ARG A 763 17.15 22.02 29.35
N VAL A 764 16.33 21.59 30.31
CA VAL A 764 15.07 22.26 30.69
C VAL A 764 14.96 22.32 32.21
N GLN A 765 14.70 23.50 32.76
CA GLN A 765 14.65 23.76 34.20
C GLN A 765 13.56 22.89 34.86
N GLY A 766 13.93 22.23 35.97
CA GLY A 766 13.05 21.28 36.69
C GLY A 766 12.82 19.93 35.99
N LYS A 767 13.44 19.67 34.83
CA LYS A 767 13.30 18.41 34.07
C LYS A 767 14.66 17.78 33.78
N LYS A 768 14.66 16.51 33.34
CA LYS A 768 15.88 15.79 32.92
C LYS A 768 16.20 16.11 31.45
N ASP A 769 17.50 16.13 31.12
CA ASP A 769 17.99 16.36 29.76
C ASP A 769 17.29 15.46 28.73
N THR A 770 16.58 16.07 27.79
CA THR A 770 15.91 15.35 26.69
C THR A 770 16.89 15.16 25.55
N LYS A 771 17.25 13.90 25.27
CA LYS A 771 18.31 13.53 24.33
C LYS A 771 17.75 12.68 23.20
N LYS A 772 18.05 13.01 21.95
CA LYS A 772 17.63 12.27 20.74
C LYS A 772 18.85 11.97 19.87
N ALA A 773 19.10 10.70 19.60
CA ALA A 773 20.15 10.26 18.66
C ALA A 773 19.58 9.18 17.72
N LYS A 774 19.20 9.57 16.50
CA LYS A 774 18.58 8.66 15.51
C LYS A 774 19.43 7.41 15.27
N GLY A 775 18.88 6.24 15.59
CA GLY A 775 19.50 4.92 15.34
C GLY A 775 20.22 4.29 16.55
N VAL A 776 20.35 5.03 17.65
CA VAL A 776 20.84 4.53 18.95
C VAL A 776 19.64 4.07 19.80
N LYS A 777 19.78 2.98 20.56
CA LYS A 777 18.74 2.49 21.47
C LYS A 777 18.51 3.46 22.64
N SER A 778 17.25 3.64 23.05
CA SER A 778 16.84 4.63 24.06
C SER A 778 17.51 4.44 25.43
N ASN A 779 17.71 3.20 25.86
CA ASN A 779 18.44 2.86 27.10
C ASN A 779 19.92 3.29 27.05
N VAL A 780 20.58 3.20 25.89
CA VAL A 780 21.97 3.65 25.69
C VAL A 780 22.06 5.18 25.69
N VAL A 781 21.12 5.87 25.01
CA VAL A 781 21.01 7.35 25.05
C VAL A 781 20.71 7.86 26.46
N ALA A 782 19.91 7.13 27.24
CA ALA A 782 19.60 7.48 28.63
C ALA A 782 20.82 7.33 29.56
N ARG A 783 21.54 6.20 29.46
CA ARG A 783 22.60 5.79 30.42
C ARG A 783 24.02 6.25 30.08
N SER A 784 24.36 6.40 28.79
CA SER A 784 25.76 6.55 28.34
C SER A 784 26.03 7.77 27.47
N ILE A 785 25.03 8.62 27.23
CA ILE A 785 25.19 9.88 26.50
C ILE A 785 24.68 11.01 27.40
N THR A 786 25.49 12.02 27.69
CA THR A 786 25.09 13.22 28.44
C THR A 786 24.54 14.30 27.49
N PHE A 787 24.14 15.48 28.00
CA PHE A 787 23.97 16.66 27.15
C PHE A 787 25.34 17.15 26.65
N ASP A 788 26.34 17.14 27.52
CA ASP A 788 27.67 17.71 27.26
C ASP A 788 28.48 16.87 26.22
N ASP A 789 28.15 15.58 26.04
CA ASP A 789 28.60 14.76 24.91
C ASP A 789 28.19 15.41 23.55
N TYR A 790 26.99 16.01 23.44
CA TYR A 790 26.58 16.71 22.21
C TYR A 790 27.37 18.01 22.04
N THR A 791 27.54 18.79 23.11
CA THR A 791 28.34 20.02 23.10
C THR A 791 29.78 19.74 22.68
N LYS A 792 30.39 18.67 23.23
CA LYS A 792 31.75 18.22 22.89
C LYS A 792 31.84 17.72 21.45
N CYS A 793 30.89 16.90 21.01
CA CYS A 793 30.80 16.44 19.62
C CYS A 793 30.77 17.63 18.64
N MET A 794 29.98 18.67 18.95
CA MET A 794 29.88 19.88 18.13
C MET A 794 31.17 20.72 18.13
N ASN A 795 31.74 20.99 19.30
CA ASN A 795 32.86 21.92 19.48
C ASN A 795 34.20 21.31 19.03
N ASP A 796 34.48 20.08 19.46
CA ASP A 796 35.73 19.37 19.14
C ASP A 796 35.70 18.76 17.73
N VAL A 797 34.53 18.78 17.07
CA VAL A 797 34.24 18.16 15.75
C VAL A 797 34.58 16.66 15.73
N ILE A 798 34.30 15.96 16.84
CA ILE A 798 34.56 14.52 17.00
C ILE A 798 33.30 13.67 16.79
N GLU A 799 33.43 12.53 16.12
CA GLU A 799 32.40 11.48 16.17
C GLU A 799 32.52 10.67 17.46
N MET A 800 31.40 10.37 18.10
CA MET A 800 31.38 9.61 19.35
C MET A 800 30.65 8.29 19.15
N THR A 801 31.34 7.18 19.38
CA THR A 801 30.74 5.84 19.32
C THR A 801 30.20 5.40 20.68
N ARG A 802 29.23 4.49 20.67
CA ARG A 802 28.76 3.73 21.83
C ARG A 802 28.48 2.27 21.42
N ARG A 803 28.79 1.32 22.31
CA ARG A 803 28.37 -0.09 22.16
C ARG A 803 26.91 -0.23 22.59
N GLN A 804 26.10 -0.91 21.79
CA GLN A 804 24.72 -1.23 22.12
C GLN A 804 24.42 -2.71 21.84
N SER A 805 23.78 -3.37 22.80
CA SER A 805 23.19 -4.69 22.56
C SER A 805 21.76 -4.55 22.03
N CYS A 806 21.40 -5.36 21.05
CA CYS A 806 20.05 -5.44 20.53
C CYS A 806 19.71 -6.88 20.14
N ILE A 807 18.47 -7.29 20.44
CA ILE A 807 17.91 -8.52 19.89
C ILE A 807 17.60 -8.26 18.41
N ARG A 808 17.96 -9.21 17.54
CA ARG A 808 17.49 -9.30 16.14
C ARG A 808 17.10 -10.74 15.86
N SER A 809 16.06 -10.93 15.04
CA SER A 809 15.88 -12.20 14.35
C SER A 809 16.63 -12.18 13.01
N LYS A 810 17.17 -13.32 12.62
CA LYS A 810 17.74 -13.61 11.31
C LYS A 810 17.31 -15.04 10.97
N LEU A 811 16.60 -15.23 9.86
CA LEU A 811 16.09 -16.55 9.45
C LEU A 811 15.22 -17.25 10.51
N HIS A 812 14.35 -16.49 11.20
CA HIS A 812 13.52 -16.88 12.35
C HIS A 812 14.27 -17.25 13.65
N GLU A 813 15.54 -17.63 13.59
CA GLU A 813 16.41 -17.68 14.77
C GLU A 813 16.55 -16.29 15.41
N VAL A 814 16.67 -16.23 16.73
CA VAL A 814 16.78 -14.97 17.50
C VAL A 814 18.16 -14.90 18.16
N TYR A 815 18.76 -13.72 18.12
CA TYR A 815 20.14 -13.50 18.58
C TYR A 815 20.27 -12.21 19.38
N THR A 816 21.07 -12.24 20.45
CA THR A 816 21.57 -11.01 21.07
C THR A 816 22.83 -10.57 20.33
N ILE A 817 22.73 -9.43 19.64
CA ILE A 817 23.82 -8.83 18.85
C ILE A 817 24.39 -7.64 19.61
N SER A 818 25.71 -7.55 19.70
CA SER A 818 26.42 -6.40 20.27
C SER A 818 27.09 -5.60 19.16
N GLU A 819 26.61 -4.39 18.87
CA GLU A 819 27.15 -3.52 17.82
C GLU A 819 27.77 -2.24 18.41
N THR A 820 28.95 -1.85 17.92
CA THR A 820 29.50 -0.49 18.16
C THR A 820 28.99 0.44 17.07
N LYS A 821 28.41 1.57 17.47
CA LYS A 821 27.72 2.48 16.55
C LYS A 821 28.16 3.93 16.77
N ILE A 822 28.29 4.68 15.69
CA ILE A 822 28.41 6.15 15.76
C ILE A 822 27.11 6.69 16.36
N ALA A 823 27.21 7.17 17.60
CA ALA A 823 26.08 7.62 18.40
C ALA A 823 25.84 9.12 18.22
N LEU A 824 26.92 9.91 18.13
CA LEU A 824 26.92 11.34 17.80
C LEU A 824 27.93 11.61 16.68
N SER A 825 27.60 12.57 15.82
CA SER A 825 28.40 12.97 14.66
C SER A 825 28.16 14.46 14.38
N PRO A 826 29.20 15.29 14.19
CA PRO A 826 29.07 16.75 14.04
C PRO A 826 28.61 17.18 12.64
N TYR A 827 28.54 16.23 11.70
CA TYR A 827 28.26 16.46 10.29
C TYR A 827 26.76 16.36 10.01
N ASP A 828 26.11 17.50 9.72
CA ASP A 828 24.86 17.52 8.96
C ASP A 828 25.17 17.48 7.46
N ASP A 829 24.27 16.88 6.69
CA ASP A 829 24.28 16.86 5.23
C ASP A 829 23.04 17.53 4.63
N LYS A 830 22.07 17.94 5.45
CA LYS A 830 20.89 18.67 4.99
C LYS A 830 21.08 20.16 4.76
N ARG A 831 22.10 20.76 5.38
CA ARG A 831 22.46 22.19 5.30
C ARG A 831 23.98 22.31 5.29
N TYR A 832 24.47 23.41 4.72
CA TYR A 832 25.88 23.78 4.76
C TYR A 832 26.23 24.29 6.16
N ILE A 833 27.22 23.70 6.83
CA ILE A 833 27.74 24.19 8.11
C ILE A 833 28.69 25.36 7.81
N VAL A 834 28.46 26.51 8.44
CA VAL A 834 29.34 27.67 8.28
C VAL A 834 30.60 27.45 9.11
N SER A 835 31.77 27.47 8.45
CA SER A 835 33.07 27.30 9.09
C SER A 835 33.27 28.27 10.26
N GLY A 836 33.59 27.74 11.44
CA GLY A 836 33.78 28.54 12.66
C GLY A 836 32.50 29.06 13.33
N SER A 837 31.29 28.68 12.86
CA SER A 837 30.01 29.10 13.45
C SER A 837 29.09 27.92 13.82
N THR A 838 28.12 28.19 14.70
CA THR A 838 26.98 27.29 14.99
C THR A 838 25.86 27.44 13.97
N ASP A 839 25.81 28.55 13.21
CA ASP A 839 24.86 28.75 12.11
C ASP A 839 25.06 27.72 10.98
N THR A 840 23.98 27.41 10.27
CA THR A 840 24.03 26.62 9.03
C THR A 840 23.20 27.31 7.96
N LEU A 841 23.53 27.13 6.69
CA LEU A 841 22.82 27.74 5.55
C LEU A 841 22.13 26.67 4.70
N PRO A 842 20.98 26.97 4.06
CA PRO A 842 20.41 26.09 3.06
C PRO A 842 21.35 25.91 1.87
N TRP A 843 21.39 24.71 1.28
CA TRP A 843 21.99 24.54 -0.04
C TRP A 843 21.29 25.47 -1.04
N GLY A 844 22.07 26.18 -1.86
CA GLY A 844 21.60 27.28 -2.72
C GLY A 844 21.69 28.69 -2.12
N HIS A 845 21.99 28.86 -0.82
CA HIS A 845 22.24 30.19 -0.28
C HIS A 845 23.43 30.86 -1.00
N TYR A 846 23.38 32.17 -1.27
CA TYR A 846 24.41 32.83 -2.08
C TYR A 846 25.80 32.88 -1.39
N ARG A 847 25.82 32.68 -0.06
CA ARG A 847 27.02 32.54 0.78
C ARG A 847 27.57 31.10 0.87
N CYS A 848 27.01 30.15 0.12
CA CYS A 848 27.49 28.75 0.04
C CYS A 848 28.31 28.47 -1.23
N LYS A 849 29.02 29.49 -1.73
CA LYS A 849 29.89 29.43 -2.92
C LYS A 849 31.36 29.46 -2.48
#